data_AF-A0A7Y6UV77-F1
#
_entry.id   AF-A0A7Y6UV77-F1
#
_cell.length_a   1.000
_cell.length_b   1.000
_cell.length_c   1.000
_cell.angle_alpha   90.00
_cell.angle_beta   90.00
_cell.angle_gamma   90.00
#
_symmetry.space_group_name_H-M   'P 1'
#
loop_
_entity.id
_entity.type
_entity.pdbx_description
1 polymer ?
#
loop_
_entity_poly.entity_id
_entity_poly.type
_entity_poly.pdbx_seq_one_letter_code
_entity_poly.pdbx_strand_id
1 'polypeptide(L)'
;MRLIHRAARLTALALLLQCAFAPMSSQAASVARSVQKTPKKYSIEQFMATTSISGASFSHDEKNILFSSNESGIFNVYSIPVGGGKPVALTKSTVDSHYAVSYFRHDDRILFTRDKGGDEQNHLFVRELDGTEKDLTPGEKLKAAFAGWSQDGKAFYVQSNERDPKYFDLYRYDAKTYERSLLYKTESSLRPVDVSRDGKWIALDKPNTTADSDIYLYNVASQETKHITPHQGTASYNTATFDPASSKLFFTSNDGGEFTSLRSYDLASGKVSEHEKARWDVMGTDFSHNGRFRVTAINQDGTIVQRIVEGAQEKPLVLPKLQGGEMRGATFSDSGNLLAFYVNGDRSPNNLFVYDLRSKKLNQLTQSLNKEIDANDLVEAEVVRFKSFDGVEIPSIFLKPKGASLTNKVPAVVFVHGGPGGQTRRGYNPLFQYLANKGYAVLGINNRGSSGYGKTFYTADDGKHGREPLWDCVEAKTYLASLGYIDPDRIGIMGGSYGGYMTLAALAFRPEAFKVGIDIFGVSNWVRTLESIPPYWEAQRKALYAEIGDPVKDKEFLIETSPLFHAKHIRKPLMVIQGKNDPRVIKPESDEIVEAVKKNQVPVEYVVFDDEGHGFSKKKNQIEANGKMVEFLDKYLKPGLPAAK
;
A
#
# COMPACT_ATOMS: atom_id res chain seq x y z
N MET A 1 -49.95 -28.95 48.63
CA MET A 1 -51.10 -29.85 48.88
C MET A 1 -50.61 -31.10 49.63
N ARG A 2 -51.50 -31.98 50.13
CA ARG A 2 -51.20 -33.12 51.06
C ARG A 2 -50.01 -34.01 50.58
N LEU A 3 -49.06 -34.52 51.39
CA LEU A 3 -48.99 -35.20 52.71
C LEU A 3 -49.17 -36.75 52.70
N ILE A 4 -48.40 -37.45 53.57
CA ILE A 4 -48.42 -38.91 53.91
C ILE A 4 -47.83 -39.83 52.82
N HIS A 5 -46.99 -40.87 53.04
CA HIS A 5 -46.13 -41.39 54.15
C HIS A 5 -44.88 -42.08 53.49
N ARG A 6 -43.75 -42.52 54.08
CA ARG A 6 -43.22 -42.92 55.43
C ARG A 6 -43.17 -44.46 55.70
N ALA A 7 -42.02 -44.94 56.23
CA ALA A 7 -41.63 -46.34 56.59
C ALA A 7 -41.24 -47.28 55.41
N ALA A 8 -40.35 -48.29 55.54
CA ALA A 8 -39.65 -48.85 56.71
C ALA A 8 -38.16 -49.23 56.45
N ARG A 9 -37.50 -49.88 57.42
CA ARG A 9 -36.03 -50.03 57.59
C ARG A 9 -35.38 -51.28 56.94
N LEU A 10 -34.12 -51.09 56.53
CA LEU A 10 -32.94 -52.00 56.61
C LEU A 10 -33.06 -53.49 56.23
N THR A 11 -32.23 -53.87 55.24
CA THR A 11 -31.32 -55.02 55.34
C THR A 11 -29.93 -54.61 54.81
N ALA A 12 -28.85 -55.24 55.25
CA ALA A 12 -27.49 -54.85 54.92
C ALA A 12 -26.78 -55.84 54.00
N LEU A 13 -25.89 -55.32 53.13
CA LEU A 13 -24.71 -56.06 52.68
C LEU A 13 -23.60 -55.06 52.33
N ALA A 14 -22.36 -55.39 52.68
CA ALA A 14 -21.18 -54.61 52.32
C ALA A 14 -20.10 -55.56 51.82
N LEU A 15 -19.50 -55.28 50.66
CA LEU A 15 -18.14 -55.75 50.36
C LEU A 15 -17.47 -54.90 49.25
N LEU A 16 -16.36 -54.27 49.65
CA LEU A 16 -15.16 -53.89 48.90
C LEU A 16 -15.17 -54.09 47.36
N LEU A 17 -14.96 -53.00 46.61
CA LEU A 17 -14.27 -53.04 45.31
C LEU A 17 -12.75 -52.85 45.52
N GLN A 18 -11.94 -53.55 44.72
CA GLN A 18 -10.49 -53.41 44.72
C GLN A 18 -10.04 -52.28 43.78
N CYS A 19 -9.20 -51.37 44.28
CA CYS A 19 -8.47 -50.42 43.41
C CYS A 19 -7.20 -51.10 42.87
N ALA A 20 -7.17 -51.39 41.56
CA ALA A 20 -5.97 -51.87 40.89
C ALA A 20 -5.03 -50.69 40.57
N PHE A 21 -3.86 -50.65 41.22
CA PHE A 21 -2.79 -49.72 40.86
C PHE A 21 -2.07 -50.20 39.59
N ALA A 22 -2.25 -49.49 38.48
CA ALA A 22 -1.36 -49.59 37.32
C ALA A 22 -0.25 -48.52 37.43
N PRO A 23 1.04 -48.86 37.19
CA PRO A 23 2.11 -47.89 37.26
C PRO A 23 2.05 -46.92 36.07
N MET A 24 1.93 -45.62 36.34
CA MET A 24 2.13 -44.59 35.31
C MET A 24 3.58 -44.59 34.86
N SER A 25 3.84 -45.15 33.68
CA SER A 25 5.12 -44.99 33.00
C SER A 25 5.28 -43.55 32.52
N SER A 26 6.32 -42.87 32.99
CA SER A 26 6.62 -41.49 32.61
C SER A 26 7.12 -41.42 31.16
N GLN A 27 6.20 -41.33 30.20
CA GLN A 27 6.54 -40.91 28.85
C GLN A 27 6.98 -39.45 28.89
N ALA A 28 8.29 -39.24 29.09
CA ALA A 28 8.93 -37.96 28.82
C ALA A 28 8.73 -37.65 27.34
N ALA A 29 7.83 -36.71 27.04
CA ALA A 29 7.55 -36.29 25.69
C ALA A 29 8.84 -35.74 25.07
N SER A 30 9.43 -36.50 24.15
CA SER A 30 10.61 -36.08 23.43
C SER A 30 10.20 -34.93 22.51
N VAL A 31 10.47 -33.70 22.97
CA VAL A 31 10.44 -32.51 22.12
C VAL A 31 11.55 -32.66 21.10
N ALA A 32 11.21 -33.35 20.00
CA ALA A 32 12.07 -33.50 18.86
C ALA A 32 12.38 -32.10 18.35
N ARG A 33 13.58 -31.60 18.66
CA ARG A 33 14.14 -30.41 18.04
C ARG A 33 14.13 -30.69 16.54
N SER A 34 13.16 -30.12 15.83
CA SER A 34 13.23 -30.03 14.38
C SER A 34 14.52 -29.26 14.09
N VAL A 35 15.50 -29.96 13.50
CA VAL A 35 16.73 -29.33 13.04
C VAL A 35 16.30 -28.39 11.93
N GLN A 36 16.12 -27.10 12.27
CA GLN A 36 15.82 -26.07 11.29
C GLN A 36 17.00 -26.03 10.33
N LYS A 37 16.83 -26.68 9.18
CA LYS A 37 17.75 -26.65 8.05
C LYS A 37 18.11 -25.20 7.80
N THR A 38 19.41 -24.88 7.84
CA THR A 38 19.89 -23.54 7.52
C THR A 38 19.32 -23.13 6.17
N PRO A 39 18.59 -22.00 6.07
CA PRO A 39 17.90 -21.64 4.85
C PRO A 39 18.89 -21.36 3.73
N LYS A 40 18.55 -21.73 2.49
CA LYS A 40 19.35 -21.33 1.33
C LYS A 40 19.46 -19.80 1.30
N LYS A 41 20.68 -19.32 1.10
CA LYS A 41 20.95 -17.90 0.87
C LYS A 41 20.84 -17.64 -0.63
N TYR A 42 20.17 -16.55 -0.99
CA TYR A 42 19.97 -16.15 -2.38
C TYR A 42 20.76 -14.87 -2.70
N SER A 43 21.01 -14.65 -3.99
CA SER A 43 21.55 -13.40 -4.51
C SER A 43 20.45 -12.32 -4.62
N ILE A 44 20.83 -11.07 -4.88
CA ILE A 44 19.85 -9.99 -5.09
C ILE A 44 19.10 -10.19 -6.42
N GLU A 45 19.79 -10.64 -7.46
CA GLU A 45 19.22 -10.98 -8.77
C GLU A 45 18.15 -12.05 -8.62
N GLN A 46 18.37 -13.07 -7.80
CA GLN A 46 17.38 -14.12 -7.54
C GLN A 46 16.11 -13.56 -6.88
N PHE A 47 16.23 -12.61 -5.96
CA PHE A 47 15.06 -11.96 -5.36
C PHE A 47 14.35 -11.03 -6.35
N MET A 48 15.08 -10.16 -7.04
CA MET A 48 14.52 -9.19 -8.00
C MET A 48 14.03 -9.85 -9.31
N ALA A 49 14.45 -11.07 -9.60
CA ALA A 49 13.87 -11.90 -10.68
C ALA A 49 12.39 -12.23 -10.42
N THR A 50 11.92 -12.23 -9.16
CA THR A 50 10.49 -12.30 -8.80
C THR A 50 9.69 -11.26 -9.57
N THR A 51 8.63 -11.69 -10.25
CA THR A 51 7.80 -10.81 -11.10
C THR A 51 6.82 -10.01 -10.25
N SER A 52 6.77 -8.70 -10.47
CA SER A 52 5.72 -7.83 -9.92
C SER A 52 4.59 -7.70 -10.94
N ILE A 53 3.35 -7.92 -10.48
CA ILE A 53 2.14 -7.82 -11.31
C ILE A 53 1.03 -7.03 -10.61
N SER A 54 0.25 -6.29 -11.40
CA SER A 54 -0.86 -5.43 -10.96
C SER A 54 -1.84 -5.15 -12.10
N GLY A 55 -3.08 -4.74 -11.78
CA GLY A 55 -4.13 -4.46 -12.77
C GLY A 55 -4.84 -5.71 -13.30
N ALA A 56 -6.16 -5.61 -13.46
CA ALA A 56 -7.01 -6.68 -13.93
C ALA A 56 -8.15 -6.10 -14.78
N SER A 57 -8.27 -6.50 -16.05
CA SER A 57 -9.42 -6.19 -16.90
C SER A 57 -9.71 -7.37 -17.81
N PHE A 58 -10.93 -7.89 -17.81
CA PHE A 58 -11.34 -8.92 -18.77
C PHE A 58 -11.45 -8.33 -20.19
N SER A 59 -11.21 -9.14 -21.22
CA SER A 59 -11.59 -8.82 -22.60
C SER A 59 -13.12 -8.79 -22.76
N HIS A 60 -13.61 -8.13 -23.81
CA HIS A 60 -15.05 -7.98 -24.07
C HIS A 60 -15.80 -9.33 -24.24
N ASP A 61 -15.07 -10.39 -24.58
CA ASP A 61 -15.57 -11.76 -24.75
C ASP A 61 -15.34 -12.66 -23.51
N GLU A 62 -14.79 -12.09 -22.43
CA GLU A 62 -14.38 -12.71 -21.17
C GLU A 62 -13.35 -13.86 -21.30
N LYS A 63 -12.71 -14.07 -22.46
CA LYS A 63 -11.73 -15.15 -22.66
C LYS A 63 -10.32 -14.82 -22.16
N ASN A 64 -9.95 -13.55 -22.08
CA ASN A 64 -8.62 -13.08 -21.68
C ASN A 64 -8.70 -12.07 -20.52
N ILE A 65 -7.57 -11.86 -19.85
CA ILE A 65 -7.40 -10.84 -18.81
C ILE A 65 -6.10 -10.06 -18.99
N LEU A 66 -6.23 -8.74 -19.01
CA LEU A 66 -5.17 -7.74 -19.10
C LEU A 66 -4.55 -7.48 -17.71
N PHE A 67 -3.23 -7.36 -17.66
CA PHE A 67 -2.47 -7.01 -16.46
C PHE A 67 -1.12 -6.35 -16.80
N SER A 68 -0.57 -5.59 -15.85
CA SER A 68 0.80 -5.09 -15.88
C SER A 68 1.75 -6.16 -15.35
N SER A 69 2.91 -6.34 -15.98
CA SER A 69 3.97 -7.23 -15.49
C SER A 69 5.35 -6.67 -15.81
N ASN A 70 6.30 -6.78 -14.87
CA ASN A 70 7.70 -6.41 -15.09
C ASN A 70 8.61 -7.61 -15.50
N GLU A 71 8.03 -8.71 -16.00
CA GLU A 71 8.76 -9.93 -16.39
C GLU A 71 9.87 -9.67 -17.42
N SER A 72 9.70 -8.70 -18.33
CA SER A 72 10.72 -8.28 -19.31
C SER A 72 11.88 -7.44 -18.73
N GLY A 73 11.85 -7.12 -17.43
CA GLY A 73 12.80 -6.21 -16.78
C GLY A 73 12.24 -4.83 -16.45
N ILE A 74 11.12 -4.45 -17.06
CA ILE A 74 10.39 -3.19 -16.87
C ILE A 74 8.89 -3.45 -17.08
N PHE A 75 8.01 -2.67 -16.46
CA PHE A 75 6.57 -2.88 -16.62
C PHE A 75 6.12 -2.72 -18.07
N ASN A 76 5.41 -3.74 -18.54
CA ASN A 76 4.70 -3.77 -19.81
C ASN A 76 3.29 -4.32 -19.61
N VAL A 77 2.43 -4.12 -20.61
CA VAL A 77 1.08 -4.66 -20.65
C VAL A 77 1.09 -6.07 -21.21
N TYR A 78 0.48 -7.00 -20.49
CA TYR A 78 0.33 -8.41 -20.86
C TYR A 78 -1.14 -8.80 -20.86
N SER A 79 -1.46 -9.83 -21.65
CA SER A 79 -2.75 -10.52 -21.60
C SER A 79 -2.54 -12.03 -21.47
N ILE A 80 -3.44 -12.72 -20.77
CA ILE A 80 -3.43 -14.18 -20.59
C ILE A 80 -4.86 -14.74 -20.66
N PRO A 81 -5.10 -15.93 -21.24
CA PRO A 81 -6.41 -16.56 -21.19
C PRO A 81 -6.89 -16.86 -19.76
N VAL A 82 -8.17 -16.64 -19.47
CA VAL A 82 -8.77 -16.83 -18.13
C VAL A 82 -8.78 -18.29 -17.66
N GLY A 83 -8.53 -19.24 -18.57
CA GLY A 83 -8.35 -20.66 -18.28
C GLY A 83 -6.92 -21.05 -17.84
N GLY A 84 -5.97 -20.12 -17.92
CA GLY A 84 -4.52 -20.37 -17.80
C GLY A 84 -3.85 -20.49 -19.18
N GLY A 85 -2.54 -20.28 -19.22
CA GLY A 85 -1.74 -20.31 -20.46
C GLY A 85 -0.39 -19.63 -20.28
N LYS A 86 0.26 -19.26 -21.39
CA LYS A 86 1.43 -18.36 -21.37
C LYS A 86 0.95 -16.91 -21.58
N PRO A 87 1.39 -15.93 -20.75
CA PRO A 87 1.16 -14.51 -21.03
C PRO A 87 1.72 -14.07 -22.38
N VAL A 88 1.02 -13.14 -23.04
CA VAL A 88 1.44 -12.47 -24.27
C VAL A 88 1.65 -10.99 -23.95
N ALA A 89 2.86 -10.48 -24.20
CA ALA A 89 3.17 -9.05 -24.08
C ALA A 89 2.53 -8.28 -25.25
N LEU A 90 1.64 -7.34 -24.94
CA LEU A 90 0.96 -6.48 -25.91
C LEU A 90 1.75 -5.20 -26.21
N THR A 91 2.49 -4.70 -25.22
CA THR A 91 3.53 -3.66 -25.35
C THR A 91 4.92 -4.27 -25.16
N LYS A 92 5.97 -3.63 -25.67
CA LYS A 92 7.35 -4.16 -25.63
C LYS A 92 8.42 -3.10 -25.33
N SER A 93 8.10 -2.14 -24.45
CA SER A 93 9.04 -1.11 -24.02
C SER A 93 10.21 -1.70 -23.23
N THR A 94 11.38 -1.09 -23.44
CA THR A 94 12.63 -1.34 -22.71
C THR A 94 13.14 -0.08 -21.97
N VAL A 95 12.41 1.04 -22.04
CA VAL A 95 12.85 2.37 -21.57
C VAL A 95 11.88 2.94 -20.54
N ASP A 96 10.62 3.11 -20.91
CA ASP A 96 9.57 3.67 -20.06
C ASP A 96 8.55 2.59 -19.65
N SER A 97 7.97 2.69 -18.46
CA SER A 97 7.02 1.70 -17.97
C SER A 97 5.64 1.88 -18.61
N HIS A 98 5.09 0.80 -19.19
CA HIS A 98 3.72 0.76 -19.69
C HIS A 98 2.84 -0.02 -18.70
N TYR A 99 1.81 0.62 -18.14
CA TYR A 99 0.89 0.01 -17.16
C TYR A 99 -0.51 -0.22 -17.76
N ALA A 100 -1.05 -1.42 -17.55
CA ALA A 100 -2.37 -1.81 -18.03
C ALA A 100 -3.49 -1.03 -17.34
N VAL A 101 -4.40 -0.44 -18.11
CA VAL A 101 -5.61 0.23 -17.59
C VAL A 101 -6.83 -0.65 -17.78
N SER A 102 -7.24 -0.92 -19.03
CA SER A 102 -8.47 -1.66 -19.32
C SER A 102 -8.51 -2.19 -20.76
N TYR A 103 -9.25 -3.26 -21.01
CA TYR A 103 -9.76 -3.56 -22.35
C TYR A 103 -10.91 -2.60 -22.71
N PHE A 104 -11.18 -2.42 -24.00
CA PHE A 104 -12.42 -1.78 -24.43
C PHE A 104 -13.62 -2.70 -24.16
N ARG A 105 -14.78 -2.10 -23.87
CA ARG A 105 -15.99 -2.85 -23.47
C ARG A 105 -16.64 -3.67 -24.59
N HIS A 106 -16.28 -3.40 -25.85
CA HIS A 106 -16.96 -3.94 -27.03
C HIS A 106 -16.01 -4.58 -28.06
N ASP A 107 -14.70 -4.52 -27.83
CA ASP A 107 -13.66 -5.05 -28.73
C ASP A 107 -12.31 -5.22 -27.98
N ASP A 108 -11.31 -5.83 -28.64
CA ASP A 108 -10.00 -6.18 -28.05
C ASP A 108 -8.95 -5.04 -28.02
N ARG A 109 -9.32 -3.78 -28.29
CA ARG A 109 -8.41 -2.64 -28.03
C ARG A 109 -8.13 -2.55 -26.53
N ILE A 110 -6.99 -1.93 -26.17
CA ILE A 110 -6.62 -1.72 -24.77
C ILE A 110 -6.23 -0.27 -24.50
N LEU A 111 -6.54 0.19 -23.29
CA LEU A 111 -5.98 1.40 -22.69
C LEU A 111 -4.79 1.02 -21.79
N PHE A 112 -3.76 1.86 -21.80
CA PHE A 112 -2.59 1.76 -20.92
C PHE A 112 -2.03 3.15 -20.60
N THR A 113 -1.32 3.32 -19.49
CA THR A 113 -0.56 4.55 -19.22
C THR A 113 0.93 4.36 -19.45
N ARG A 114 1.61 5.45 -19.78
CA ARG A 114 3.06 5.59 -19.86
C ARG A 114 3.45 6.99 -19.41
N ASP A 115 4.49 7.10 -18.59
CA ASP A 115 5.19 8.34 -18.26
C ASP A 115 6.57 8.37 -18.96
N LYS A 116 7.48 9.27 -18.57
CA LYS A 116 8.83 9.33 -19.16
C LYS A 116 9.91 9.28 -18.09
N GLY A 117 10.71 8.21 -18.06
CA GLY A 117 11.81 8.04 -17.12
C GLY A 117 11.41 8.05 -15.64
N GLY A 118 10.13 7.80 -15.32
CA GLY A 118 9.59 7.88 -13.97
C GLY A 118 9.23 9.30 -13.48
N ASP A 119 9.09 10.28 -14.38
CA ASP A 119 8.65 11.64 -14.05
C ASP A 119 7.18 11.74 -13.57
N GLU A 120 6.47 10.61 -13.57
CA GLU A 120 5.05 10.46 -13.26
C GLU A 120 4.08 11.28 -14.12
N GLN A 121 4.55 11.91 -15.20
CA GLN A 121 3.72 12.65 -16.17
C GLN A 121 3.03 11.65 -17.09
N ASN A 122 2.16 10.83 -16.49
CA ASN A 122 1.43 9.76 -17.15
C ASN A 122 0.52 10.33 -18.23
N HIS A 123 0.66 9.84 -19.45
CA HIS A 123 -0.32 10.02 -20.52
C HIS A 123 -1.16 8.74 -20.66
N LEU A 124 -2.39 8.88 -21.18
CA LEU A 124 -3.26 7.75 -21.50
C LEU A 124 -3.11 7.39 -22.98
N PHE A 125 -2.73 6.14 -23.25
CA PHE A 125 -2.58 5.59 -24.60
C PHE A 125 -3.67 4.56 -24.89
N VAL A 126 -4.03 4.46 -26.17
CA VAL A 126 -4.72 3.29 -26.72
C VAL A 126 -3.75 2.47 -27.57
N ARG A 127 -3.89 1.15 -27.54
CA ARG A 127 -3.33 0.24 -28.53
C ARG A 127 -4.47 -0.30 -29.38
N GLU A 128 -4.40 -0.06 -30.69
CA GLU A 128 -5.40 -0.44 -31.67
C GLU A 128 -5.36 -1.95 -31.98
N LEU A 129 -6.36 -2.43 -32.72
CA LEU A 129 -6.48 -3.85 -33.12
C LEU A 129 -5.33 -4.32 -34.02
N ASP A 130 -4.81 -3.44 -34.88
CA ASP A 130 -3.62 -3.71 -35.71
C ASP A 130 -2.29 -3.69 -34.91
N GLY A 131 -2.34 -3.17 -33.67
CA GLY A 131 -1.20 -3.02 -32.78
C GLY A 131 -0.46 -1.69 -32.84
N THR A 132 -0.99 -0.70 -33.57
CA THR A 132 -0.50 0.68 -33.46
C THR A 132 -0.82 1.27 -32.06
N GLU A 133 0.06 2.13 -31.54
CA GLU A 133 -0.13 2.85 -30.29
C GLU A 133 -0.44 4.33 -30.58
N LYS A 134 -1.44 4.91 -29.90
CA LYS A 134 -1.84 6.32 -30.05
C LYS A 134 -1.99 6.98 -28.68
N ASP A 135 -1.41 8.18 -28.54
CA ASP A 135 -1.64 9.05 -27.39
C ASP A 135 -3.06 9.66 -27.45
N LEU A 136 -3.82 9.53 -26.36
CA LEU A 136 -5.15 10.13 -26.21
C LEU A 136 -5.10 11.45 -25.44
N THR A 137 -3.96 11.78 -24.84
CA THR A 137 -3.70 12.98 -24.05
C THR A 137 -2.38 13.65 -24.47
N PRO A 138 -2.14 13.92 -25.78
CA PRO A 138 -0.86 14.44 -26.26
C PRO A 138 -0.60 15.88 -25.78
N GLY A 139 0.64 16.16 -25.40
CA GLY A 139 1.10 17.47 -24.97
C GLY A 139 2.47 17.40 -24.30
N GLU A 140 2.86 18.48 -23.63
CA GLU A 140 4.02 18.51 -22.72
C GLU A 140 3.58 18.97 -21.33
N LYS A 141 4.26 18.45 -20.29
CA LYS A 141 4.10 18.86 -18.88
C LYS A 141 2.68 18.71 -18.31
N LEU A 142 1.89 17.81 -18.89
CA LEU A 142 0.58 17.41 -18.39
C LEU A 142 0.67 16.03 -17.72
N LYS A 143 -0.36 15.71 -16.95
CA LYS A 143 -0.61 14.40 -16.35
C LYS A 143 -2.08 14.08 -16.57
N ALA A 144 -2.34 12.84 -16.94
CA ALA A 144 -3.68 12.33 -17.16
C ALA A 144 -3.87 10.96 -16.49
N ALA A 145 -5.14 10.66 -16.16
CA ALA A 145 -5.55 9.41 -15.56
C ALA A 145 -6.89 8.96 -16.15
N PHE A 146 -7.03 7.65 -16.36
CA PHE A 146 -8.31 7.05 -16.70
C PHE A 146 -9.25 7.08 -15.48
N ALA A 147 -10.50 7.53 -15.70
CA ALA A 147 -11.49 7.79 -14.65
C ALA A 147 -12.80 7.00 -14.86
N GLY A 148 -12.71 5.81 -15.47
CA GLY A 148 -13.83 4.87 -15.61
C GLY A 148 -14.47 4.82 -17.00
N TRP A 149 -15.33 3.82 -17.20
CA TRP A 149 -16.16 3.63 -18.39
C TRP A 149 -17.59 4.15 -18.14
N SER A 150 -18.29 4.61 -19.17
CA SER A 150 -19.76 4.74 -19.10
C SER A 150 -20.41 3.37 -18.90
N GLN A 151 -21.59 3.32 -18.29
CA GLN A 151 -22.31 2.06 -18.03
C GLN A 151 -22.71 1.30 -19.32
N ASP A 152 -22.74 1.96 -20.48
CA ASP A 152 -22.97 1.34 -21.78
C ASP A 152 -21.67 1.04 -22.57
N GLY A 153 -20.50 1.37 -22.02
CA GLY A 153 -19.19 1.16 -22.63
C GLY A 153 -18.91 1.97 -23.90
N LYS A 154 -19.80 2.88 -24.31
CA LYS A 154 -19.62 3.72 -25.51
C LYS A 154 -18.77 4.95 -25.26
N ALA A 155 -18.43 5.23 -24.01
CA ALA A 155 -17.54 6.31 -23.63
C ALA A 155 -16.68 5.92 -22.42
N PHE A 156 -15.63 6.67 -22.21
CA PHE A 156 -14.81 6.62 -20.99
C PHE A 156 -14.48 8.03 -20.51
N TYR A 157 -14.08 8.14 -19.25
CA TYR A 157 -13.72 9.39 -18.63
C TYR A 157 -12.20 9.47 -18.44
N VAL A 158 -11.65 10.67 -18.60
CA VAL A 158 -10.22 10.94 -18.44
C VAL A 158 -10.08 12.22 -17.63
N GLN A 159 -9.31 12.16 -16.55
CA GLN A 159 -8.83 13.33 -15.83
C GLN A 159 -7.56 13.84 -16.50
N SER A 160 -7.44 15.15 -16.74
CA SER A 160 -6.23 15.77 -17.32
C SER A 160 -6.03 17.18 -16.75
N ASN A 161 -4.79 17.54 -16.43
CA ASN A 161 -4.43 18.92 -16.02
C ASN A 161 -3.89 19.79 -17.17
N GLU A 162 -4.17 19.41 -18.42
CA GLU A 162 -3.72 20.09 -19.64
C GLU A 162 -4.10 21.58 -19.74
N ARG A 163 -5.23 21.99 -19.13
CA ARG A 163 -5.72 23.39 -19.16
C ARG A 163 -5.02 24.26 -18.11
N ASP A 164 -4.80 23.69 -16.94
CA ASP A 164 -4.21 24.35 -15.78
C ASP A 164 -3.45 23.27 -15.00
N PRO A 165 -2.11 23.36 -14.86
CA PRO A 165 -1.33 22.31 -14.23
C PRO A 165 -1.71 22.07 -12.76
N LYS A 166 -2.51 22.94 -12.13
CA LYS A 166 -3.04 22.75 -10.77
C LYS A 166 -4.25 21.82 -10.68
N TYR A 167 -5.01 21.67 -11.75
CA TYR A 167 -6.39 21.19 -11.67
C TYR A 167 -6.69 20.14 -12.74
N PHE A 168 -7.10 18.95 -12.30
CA PHE A 168 -7.56 17.90 -13.21
C PHE A 168 -9.01 18.16 -13.61
N ASP A 169 -9.21 18.60 -14.85
CA ASP A 169 -10.51 18.62 -15.52
C ASP A 169 -10.95 17.20 -15.88
N LEU A 170 -12.26 16.92 -15.84
CA LEU A 170 -12.82 15.64 -16.26
C LEU A 170 -13.39 15.75 -17.67
N TYR A 171 -12.86 14.93 -18.57
CA TYR A 171 -13.28 14.84 -19.97
C TYR A 171 -14.02 13.53 -20.21
N ARG A 172 -15.06 13.55 -21.07
CA ARG A 172 -15.72 12.36 -21.61
C ARG A 172 -15.22 12.13 -23.04
N TYR A 173 -14.61 10.98 -23.29
CA TYR A 173 -14.15 10.52 -24.60
C TYR A 173 -15.17 9.53 -25.19
N ASP A 174 -15.44 9.62 -26.49
CA ASP A 174 -16.14 8.57 -27.23
C ASP A 174 -15.24 7.35 -27.45
N ALA A 175 -15.77 6.14 -27.21
CA ALA A 175 -14.99 4.90 -27.28
C ALA A 175 -14.67 4.43 -28.72
N LYS A 176 -15.27 5.04 -29.75
CA LYS A 176 -15.05 4.69 -31.16
C LYS A 176 -14.24 5.76 -31.91
N THR A 177 -14.52 7.05 -31.69
CA THR A 177 -13.84 8.15 -32.41
C THR A 177 -12.69 8.77 -31.61
N TYR A 178 -12.68 8.59 -30.29
CA TYR A 178 -11.85 9.34 -29.34
C TYR A 178 -12.10 10.85 -29.32
N GLU A 179 -13.19 11.32 -29.92
CA GLU A 179 -13.64 12.71 -29.75
C GLU A 179 -13.99 12.94 -28.27
N ARG A 180 -13.57 14.07 -27.72
CA ARG A 180 -13.67 14.36 -26.30
C ARG A 180 -14.39 15.68 -26.02
N SER A 181 -15.18 15.70 -24.96
CA SER A 181 -15.83 16.90 -24.43
C SER A 181 -15.46 17.10 -22.96
N LEU A 182 -15.35 18.36 -22.53
CA LEU A 182 -15.19 18.72 -21.12
C LEU A 182 -16.52 18.44 -20.39
N LEU A 183 -16.48 17.64 -19.33
CA LEU A 183 -17.65 17.22 -18.55
C LEU A 183 -17.72 17.95 -17.19
N TYR A 184 -16.56 18.17 -16.57
CA TYR A 184 -16.42 18.99 -15.36
C TYR A 184 -15.12 19.80 -15.42
N LYS A 185 -15.22 21.10 -15.16
CA LYS A 185 -14.09 22.02 -15.08
C LYS A 185 -13.71 22.23 -13.61
N THR A 186 -12.47 21.90 -13.26
CA THR A 186 -11.95 22.04 -11.91
C THR A 186 -11.31 23.42 -11.74
N GLU A 187 -11.91 24.26 -10.90
CA GLU A 187 -11.44 25.63 -10.59
C GLU A 187 -11.06 25.82 -9.11
N SER A 188 -11.09 24.74 -8.32
CA SER A 188 -10.86 24.75 -6.86
C SER A 188 -10.39 23.38 -6.36
N SER A 189 -10.27 23.21 -5.04
CA SER A 189 -9.93 21.91 -4.40
C SER A 189 -10.95 20.78 -4.59
N LEU A 190 -12.08 21.01 -5.29
CA LEU A 190 -13.07 19.99 -5.63
C LEU A 190 -12.51 19.04 -6.70
N ARG A 191 -12.17 17.80 -6.32
CA ARG A 191 -11.64 16.79 -7.25
C ARG A 191 -12.75 15.81 -7.64
N PRO A 192 -13.06 15.58 -8.93
CA PRO A 192 -13.97 14.51 -9.32
C PRO A 192 -13.42 13.13 -8.94
N VAL A 193 -14.29 12.23 -8.46
CA VAL A 193 -13.92 10.87 -8.02
C VAL A 193 -14.70 9.79 -8.75
N ASP A 194 -16.03 9.92 -8.87
CA ASP A 194 -16.89 8.96 -9.57
C ASP A 194 -18.00 9.68 -10.36
N VAL A 195 -18.54 9.00 -11.38
CA VAL A 195 -19.64 9.47 -12.23
C VAL A 195 -20.78 8.46 -12.15
N SER A 196 -22.01 8.93 -11.94
CA SER A 196 -23.16 8.04 -11.85
C SER A 196 -23.36 7.24 -13.14
N ARG A 197 -23.86 6.02 -13.03
CA ARG A 197 -24.03 5.09 -14.17
C ARG A 197 -24.99 5.62 -15.23
N ASP A 198 -25.91 6.52 -14.86
CA ASP A 198 -26.80 7.25 -15.75
C ASP A 198 -26.20 8.55 -16.34
N GLY A 199 -24.96 8.89 -15.98
CA GLY A 199 -24.19 10.04 -16.46
C GLY A 199 -24.64 11.41 -15.95
N LYS A 200 -25.57 11.48 -14.99
CA LYS A 200 -26.17 12.75 -14.54
C LYS A 200 -25.43 13.42 -13.37
N TRP A 201 -24.67 12.67 -12.58
CA TRP A 201 -24.03 13.15 -11.36
C TRP A 201 -22.55 12.84 -11.35
N ILE A 202 -21.77 13.75 -10.76
CA ILE A 202 -20.36 13.55 -10.46
C ILE A 202 -20.17 13.76 -8.96
N ALA A 203 -19.51 12.83 -8.29
CA ALA A 203 -19.10 12.96 -6.91
C ALA A 203 -17.74 13.68 -6.85
N LEU A 204 -17.64 14.72 -6.01
CA LEU A 204 -16.46 15.58 -5.89
C LEU A 204 -15.95 15.55 -4.43
N ASP A 205 -14.68 15.17 -4.23
CA ASP A 205 -14.03 15.17 -2.92
C ASP A 205 -13.10 16.38 -2.76
N LYS A 206 -13.38 17.19 -1.73
CA LYS A 206 -12.59 18.36 -1.32
C LYS A 206 -11.86 18.07 0.00
N PRO A 207 -10.52 17.88 -0.02
CA PRO A 207 -9.74 17.84 1.22
C PRO A 207 -9.69 19.23 1.86
N ASN A 208 -9.83 19.29 3.18
CA ASN A 208 -9.67 20.49 4.00
C ASN A 208 -8.37 20.40 4.81
N THR A 209 -8.17 19.26 5.49
CA THR A 209 -6.88 18.80 6.04
C THR A 209 -6.58 17.38 5.54
N THR A 210 -5.60 16.69 6.12
CA THR A 210 -5.34 15.26 5.83
C THR A 210 -6.36 14.34 6.49
N ALA A 211 -6.92 14.75 7.64
CA ALA A 211 -7.96 14.03 8.37
C ALA A 211 -9.37 14.65 8.24
N ASP A 212 -9.52 15.72 7.45
CA ASP A 212 -10.78 16.44 7.25
C ASP A 212 -11.10 16.62 5.76
N SER A 213 -12.29 16.21 5.32
CA SER A 213 -12.69 16.33 3.91
C SER A 213 -14.21 16.40 3.71
N ASP A 214 -14.63 17.04 2.63
CA ASP A 214 -16.02 17.21 2.24
C ASP A 214 -16.34 16.50 0.91
N ILE A 215 -17.57 15.98 0.79
CA ILE A 215 -18.12 15.46 -0.46
C ILE A 215 -19.21 16.39 -0.99
N TYR A 216 -19.17 16.65 -2.29
CA TYR A 216 -20.16 17.40 -3.04
C TYR A 216 -20.71 16.56 -4.20
N LEU A 217 -21.94 16.82 -4.61
CA LEU A 217 -22.53 16.30 -5.85
C LEU A 217 -22.65 17.44 -6.87
N TYR A 218 -22.11 17.23 -8.07
CA TYR A 218 -22.32 18.10 -9.22
C TYR A 218 -23.34 17.48 -10.17
N ASN A 219 -24.33 18.26 -10.60
CA ASN A 219 -25.30 17.86 -11.61
C ASN A 219 -24.80 18.24 -13.00
N VAL A 220 -24.65 17.26 -13.90
CA VAL A 220 -24.11 17.48 -15.25
C VAL A 220 -25.03 18.34 -16.13
N ALA A 221 -26.34 18.34 -15.88
CA ALA A 221 -27.32 19.05 -16.70
C ALA A 221 -27.57 20.50 -16.24
N SER A 222 -27.70 20.76 -14.94
CA SER A 222 -27.88 22.12 -14.39
C SER A 222 -26.56 22.82 -14.04
N GLN A 223 -25.44 22.08 -14.00
CA GLN A 223 -24.11 22.55 -13.56
C GLN A 223 -24.06 23.00 -12.08
N GLU A 224 -25.10 22.69 -11.30
CA GLU A 224 -25.18 23.01 -9.88
C GLU A 224 -24.32 22.06 -9.04
N THR A 225 -23.63 22.61 -8.03
CA THR A 225 -22.83 21.84 -7.06
C THR A 225 -23.46 21.92 -5.67
N LYS A 226 -23.77 20.77 -5.07
CA LYS A 226 -24.37 20.66 -3.72
C LYS A 226 -23.41 20.01 -2.74
N HIS A 227 -23.14 20.66 -1.61
CA HIS A 227 -22.45 20.06 -0.46
C HIS A 227 -23.36 19.01 0.21
N ILE A 228 -22.87 17.79 0.43
CA ILE A 228 -23.68 16.70 1.01
C ILE A 228 -23.16 16.16 2.34
N THR A 229 -21.97 16.57 2.79
CA THR A 229 -21.39 16.21 4.09
C THR A 229 -21.03 17.42 4.97
N PRO A 230 -21.90 18.44 5.15
CA PRO A 230 -21.61 19.53 6.08
C PRO A 230 -21.53 19.01 7.52
N HIS A 231 -20.38 19.22 8.16
CA HIS A 231 -20.04 18.67 9.48
C HIS A 231 -19.34 19.72 10.36
N GLN A 232 -18.94 19.35 11.58
CA GLN A 232 -18.30 20.23 12.56
C GLN A 232 -17.20 19.48 13.32
N GLY A 233 -16.03 20.13 13.46
CA GLY A 233 -14.81 19.44 13.92
C GLY A 233 -14.24 18.48 12.87
N THR A 234 -13.06 17.93 13.15
CA THR A 234 -12.31 17.11 12.18
C THR A 234 -13.01 15.80 11.82
N ALA A 235 -13.39 15.59 10.56
CA ALA A 235 -13.84 14.27 10.08
C ALA A 235 -13.55 14.04 8.59
N SER A 236 -13.12 12.83 8.24
CA SER A 236 -12.91 12.47 6.84
C SER A 236 -14.21 11.96 6.22
N TYR A 237 -14.45 12.38 4.98
CA TYR A 237 -15.51 11.87 4.10
C TYR A 237 -14.87 11.65 2.72
N ASN A 238 -14.82 10.40 2.25
CA ASN A 238 -14.20 10.04 0.97
C ASN A 238 -15.21 9.28 0.11
N THR A 239 -15.39 9.69 -1.15
CA THR A 239 -16.27 9.01 -2.10
C THR A 239 -15.80 7.56 -2.33
N ALA A 240 -16.75 6.62 -2.38
CA ALA A 240 -16.49 5.24 -2.79
C ALA A 240 -17.01 4.98 -4.21
N THR A 241 -18.33 4.98 -4.42
CA THR A 241 -18.96 4.89 -5.76
C THR A 241 -20.47 5.16 -5.72
N PHE A 242 -21.08 5.48 -6.86
CA PHE A 242 -22.54 5.42 -7.03
C PHE A 242 -23.08 3.98 -7.11
N ASP A 243 -24.29 3.77 -6.60
CA ASP A 243 -24.95 2.47 -6.66
C ASP A 243 -25.39 2.09 -8.09
N PRO A 244 -25.64 0.80 -8.39
CA PRO A 244 -26.10 0.33 -9.70
C PRO A 244 -27.32 1.07 -10.29
N ALA A 245 -28.22 1.59 -9.45
CA ALA A 245 -29.40 2.33 -9.88
C ALA A 245 -29.19 3.86 -10.04
N SER A 246 -27.99 4.39 -9.75
CA SER A 246 -27.72 5.85 -9.69
C SER A 246 -28.65 6.61 -8.72
N SER A 247 -29.08 5.92 -7.65
CA SER A 247 -30.00 6.39 -6.62
C SER A 247 -29.30 6.81 -5.32
N LYS A 248 -28.10 6.27 -5.07
CA LYS A 248 -27.28 6.53 -3.89
C LYS A 248 -25.82 6.73 -4.24
N LEU A 249 -25.15 7.61 -3.50
CA LEU A 249 -23.69 7.65 -3.43
C LEU A 249 -23.23 6.91 -2.18
N PHE A 250 -22.35 5.93 -2.33
CA PHE A 250 -21.61 5.31 -1.23
C PHE A 250 -20.30 6.07 -0.97
N PHE A 251 -19.98 6.23 0.31
CA PHE A 251 -18.79 6.94 0.77
C PHE A 251 -18.31 6.37 2.12
N THR A 252 -17.05 6.60 2.48
CA THR A 252 -16.52 6.22 3.79
C THR A 252 -16.32 7.44 4.69
N SER A 253 -16.58 7.30 5.98
CA SER A 253 -16.37 8.38 6.95
C SER A 253 -16.14 7.90 8.39
N ASN A 254 -15.23 8.58 9.09
CA ASN A 254 -14.92 8.39 10.51
C ASN A 254 -15.68 9.37 11.44
N ASP A 255 -16.60 10.18 10.91
CA ASP A 255 -17.50 11.02 11.71
C ASP A 255 -18.22 10.20 12.79
N GLY A 256 -18.19 10.66 14.04
CA GLY A 256 -18.75 9.92 15.18
C GLY A 256 -18.03 8.59 15.52
N GLY A 257 -16.80 8.38 15.06
CA GLY A 257 -16.01 7.18 15.34
C GLY A 257 -14.49 7.37 15.28
N GLU A 258 -13.77 6.31 15.60
CA GLU A 258 -12.30 6.24 15.49
C GLU A 258 -11.86 5.72 14.11
N PHE A 259 -12.62 4.81 13.52
CA PHE A 259 -12.36 4.17 12.22
C PHE A 259 -13.43 4.53 11.20
N THR A 260 -13.09 4.50 9.90
CA THR A 260 -14.06 4.76 8.83
C THR A 260 -15.15 3.68 8.75
N SER A 261 -16.40 4.16 8.67
CA SER A 261 -17.61 3.41 8.35
C SER A 261 -18.00 3.61 6.88
N LEU A 262 -18.61 2.61 6.25
CA LEU A 262 -19.28 2.79 4.96
C LEU A 262 -20.67 3.37 5.19
N ARG A 263 -20.98 4.45 4.47
CA ARG A 263 -22.26 5.15 4.49
C ARG A 263 -22.82 5.26 3.08
N SER A 264 -24.11 5.53 2.98
CA SER A 264 -24.76 5.93 1.75
C SER A 264 -25.54 7.24 1.93
N TYR A 265 -25.50 8.10 0.92
CA TYR A 265 -26.34 9.29 0.76
C TYR A 265 -27.36 9.01 -0.34
N ASP A 266 -28.64 9.12 -0.01
CA ASP A 266 -29.77 8.93 -0.93
C ASP A 266 -30.02 10.22 -1.74
N LEU A 267 -29.94 10.13 -3.07
CA LEU A 267 -29.95 11.31 -3.94
C LEU A 267 -31.31 12.04 -3.97
N ALA A 268 -32.41 11.31 -3.77
CA ALA A 268 -33.76 11.87 -3.83
C ALA A 268 -34.18 12.53 -2.52
N SER A 269 -33.89 11.90 -1.37
CA SER A 269 -34.28 12.40 -0.04
C SER A 269 -33.20 13.21 0.67
N GLY A 270 -31.94 13.13 0.21
CA GLY A 270 -30.78 13.71 0.89
C GLY A 270 -30.38 12.99 2.18
N LYS A 271 -30.97 11.81 2.47
CA LYS A 271 -30.73 11.08 3.72
C LYS A 271 -29.39 10.34 3.68
N VAL A 272 -28.56 10.58 4.69
CA VAL A 272 -27.39 9.74 5.00
C VAL A 272 -27.79 8.54 5.87
N SER A 273 -27.14 7.40 5.70
CA SER A 273 -27.27 6.22 6.58
C SER A 273 -25.97 5.42 6.64
N GLU A 274 -25.61 4.91 7.83
CA GLU A 274 -24.54 3.91 7.96
C GLU A 274 -25.00 2.59 7.31
N HIS A 275 -24.14 2.00 6.48
CA HIS A 275 -24.43 0.79 5.71
C HIS A 275 -23.57 -0.39 6.17
N GLU A 276 -22.28 -0.15 6.45
CA GLU A 276 -21.37 -1.19 6.90
C GLU A 276 -20.30 -0.65 7.85
N LYS A 277 -19.99 -1.40 8.91
CA LYS A 277 -19.02 -1.01 9.95
C LYS A 277 -18.10 -2.19 10.28
N ALA A 278 -16.86 -1.89 10.65
CA ALA A 278 -15.88 -2.84 11.13
C ALA A 278 -15.21 -2.32 12.42
N ARG A 279 -14.27 -3.09 12.98
CA ARG A 279 -13.40 -2.66 14.10
C ARG A 279 -12.13 -1.92 13.63
N TRP A 280 -12.10 -1.57 12.35
CA TRP A 280 -10.95 -1.14 11.55
C TRP A 280 -11.49 -0.32 10.37
N ASP A 281 -10.63 0.45 9.70
CA ASP A 281 -11.04 1.32 8.60
C ASP A 281 -11.65 0.54 7.43
N VAL A 282 -12.92 0.82 7.14
CA VAL A 282 -13.54 0.44 5.87
C VAL A 282 -13.00 1.40 4.80
N MET A 283 -12.18 0.88 3.89
CA MET A 283 -11.44 1.69 2.91
C MET A 283 -12.33 2.21 1.77
N GLY A 284 -13.36 1.44 1.40
CA GLY A 284 -14.25 1.76 0.29
C GLY A 284 -15.11 0.57 -0.12
N THR A 285 -16.02 0.80 -1.05
CA THR A 285 -16.87 -0.23 -1.66
C THR A 285 -16.96 -0.01 -3.17
N ASP A 286 -17.13 -1.07 -3.95
CA ASP A 286 -17.37 -1.03 -5.39
C ASP A 286 -18.42 -2.08 -5.79
N PHE A 287 -19.05 -1.95 -6.96
CA PHE A 287 -20.07 -2.84 -7.49
C PHE A 287 -19.65 -3.46 -8.82
N SER A 288 -19.97 -4.73 -9.05
CA SER A 288 -19.80 -5.34 -10.38
C SER A 288 -20.56 -4.55 -11.46
N HIS A 289 -20.10 -4.61 -12.72
CA HIS A 289 -20.69 -3.83 -13.81
C HIS A 289 -22.20 -4.08 -13.99
N ASN A 290 -22.64 -5.34 -13.80
CA ASN A 290 -24.06 -5.73 -13.80
C ASN A 290 -24.81 -5.50 -12.47
N GLY A 291 -24.18 -4.90 -11.45
CA GLY A 291 -24.77 -4.62 -10.13
C GLY A 291 -25.04 -5.85 -9.25
N ARG A 292 -24.66 -7.05 -9.68
CA ARG A 292 -24.92 -8.31 -8.97
C ARG A 292 -24.15 -8.46 -7.66
N PHE A 293 -22.92 -7.94 -7.60
CA PHE A 293 -22.04 -8.06 -6.44
C PHE A 293 -21.60 -6.69 -5.93
N ARG A 294 -21.40 -6.60 -4.61
CA ARG A 294 -20.71 -5.49 -3.94
C ARG A 294 -19.45 -6.03 -3.25
N VAL A 295 -18.36 -5.30 -3.36
CA VAL A 295 -17.06 -5.57 -2.71
C VAL A 295 -16.78 -4.48 -1.69
N THR A 296 -16.20 -4.83 -0.54
CA THR A 296 -15.71 -3.88 0.46
C THR A 296 -14.31 -4.29 0.93
N ALA A 297 -13.40 -3.33 0.95
CA ALA A 297 -12.05 -3.51 1.47
C ALA A 297 -11.95 -2.94 2.90
N ILE A 298 -11.33 -3.69 3.81
CA ILE A 298 -11.14 -3.31 5.22
C ILE A 298 -9.65 -3.42 5.56
N ASN A 299 -9.08 -2.39 6.17
CA ASN A 299 -7.68 -2.33 6.59
C ASN A 299 -7.51 -2.84 8.02
N GLN A 300 -7.53 -4.17 8.19
CA GLN A 300 -7.53 -4.85 9.48
C GLN A 300 -6.10 -5.09 10.00
N ASP A 301 -5.64 -4.25 10.93
CA ASP A 301 -4.36 -4.39 11.66
C ASP A 301 -3.12 -4.57 10.74
N GLY A 302 -3.11 -3.89 9.59
CA GLY A 302 -2.06 -4.01 8.58
C GLY A 302 -2.28 -5.13 7.54
N THR A 303 -3.42 -5.81 7.55
CA THR A 303 -3.85 -6.78 6.51
C THR A 303 -5.12 -6.27 5.80
N ILE A 304 -5.23 -6.48 4.48
CA ILE A 304 -6.41 -6.05 3.72
C ILE A 304 -7.40 -7.21 3.57
N VAL A 305 -8.53 -7.13 4.25
CA VAL A 305 -9.65 -8.08 4.12
C VAL A 305 -10.59 -7.62 3.02
N GLN A 306 -10.97 -8.54 2.13
CA GLN A 306 -12.03 -8.33 1.14
C GLN A 306 -13.32 -9.01 1.62
N ARG A 307 -14.41 -8.25 1.69
CA ARG A 307 -15.78 -8.78 1.87
C ARG A 307 -16.51 -8.66 0.54
N ILE A 308 -17.17 -9.74 0.11
CA ILE A 308 -17.95 -9.76 -1.14
C ILE A 308 -19.34 -10.28 -0.83
N VAL A 309 -20.35 -9.59 -1.34
CA VAL A 309 -21.76 -9.92 -1.13
C VAL A 309 -22.54 -9.91 -2.45
N GLU A 310 -23.57 -10.76 -2.55
CA GLU A 310 -24.39 -10.97 -3.75
C GLU A 310 -25.85 -10.55 -3.54
N GLY A 311 -26.35 -9.73 -4.48
CA GLY A 311 -27.75 -9.28 -4.55
C GLY A 311 -28.18 -8.30 -3.45
N ALA A 312 -29.43 -7.84 -3.54
CA ALA A 312 -29.99 -6.84 -2.63
C ALA A 312 -30.18 -7.31 -1.17
N GLN A 313 -29.99 -8.61 -0.88
CA GLN A 313 -29.94 -9.15 0.49
C GLN A 313 -28.50 -9.39 0.99
N GLU A 314 -27.51 -8.90 0.23
CA GLU A 314 -26.08 -8.93 0.57
C GLU A 314 -25.57 -10.29 1.08
N LYS A 315 -25.90 -11.35 0.36
CA LYS A 315 -25.51 -12.73 0.73
C LYS A 315 -24.00 -12.90 0.55
N PRO A 316 -23.20 -13.26 1.59
CA PRO A 316 -21.76 -13.37 1.46
C PRO A 316 -21.33 -14.41 0.41
N LEU A 317 -20.45 -14.00 -0.51
CA LEU A 317 -19.86 -14.90 -1.51
C LEU A 317 -18.79 -15.76 -0.85
N VAL A 318 -19.07 -17.06 -0.71
CA VAL A 318 -18.09 -18.04 -0.21
C VAL A 318 -17.10 -18.39 -1.32
N LEU A 319 -15.83 -18.05 -1.12
CA LEU A 319 -14.72 -18.45 -1.99
C LEU A 319 -14.05 -19.75 -1.47
N PRO A 320 -13.41 -20.53 -2.35
CA PRO A 320 -12.59 -21.68 -1.93
C PRO A 320 -11.40 -21.25 -1.08
N LYS A 321 -10.83 -22.16 -0.29
CA LYS A 321 -9.63 -21.89 0.53
C LYS A 321 -8.45 -21.49 -0.37
N LEU A 322 -8.04 -20.24 -0.26
CA LEU A 322 -6.83 -19.71 -0.88
C LEU A 322 -5.60 -20.24 -0.12
N GLN A 323 -4.55 -20.58 -0.85
CA GLN A 323 -3.32 -21.16 -0.30
C GLN A 323 -2.16 -20.17 -0.49
N GLY A 324 -1.27 -20.08 0.51
CA GLY A 324 -0.08 -19.22 0.43
C GLY A 324 -0.32 -17.71 0.57
N GLY A 325 -1.54 -17.27 0.88
CA GLY A 325 -1.83 -15.85 1.08
C GLY A 325 -3.31 -15.51 1.27
N GLU A 326 -3.57 -14.20 1.38
CA GLU A 326 -4.87 -13.56 1.51
C GLU A 326 -5.32 -12.97 0.16
N MET A 327 -6.62 -12.73 0.00
CA MET A 327 -7.19 -12.06 -1.17
C MET A 327 -6.84 -10.55 -1.18
N ARG A 328 -6.37 -10.05 -2.32
CA ARG A 328 -6.11 -8.62 -2.56
C ARG A 328 -6.76 -8.18 -3.86
N GLY A 329 -7.62 -7.16 -3.79
CA GLY A 329 -8.43 -6.67 -4.92
C GLY A 329 -9.55 -7.65 -5.32
N ALA A 330 -10.48 -7.15 -6.14
CA ALA A 330 -11.55 -7.94 -6.76
C ALA A 330 -12.02 -7.22 -8.02
N THR A 331 -12.02 -7.90 -9.16
CA THR A 331 -12.55 -7.37 -10.42
C THR A 331 -13.49 -8.40 -11.02
N PHE A 332 -14.74 -8.03 -11.27
CA PHE A 332 -15.70 -8.89 -11.96
C PHE A 332 -15.64 -8.69 -13.46
N SER A 333 -15.95 -9.74 -14.22
CA SER A 333 -16.31 -9.59 -15.63
C SER A 333 -17.67 -8.91 -15.79
N ASP A 334 -17.99 -8.39 -16.99
CA ASP A 334 -19.19 -7.58 -17.17
C ASP A 334 -20.50 -8.38 -17.07
N SER A 335 -20.49 -9.66 -17.46
CA SER A 335 -21.60 -10.57 -17.15
C SER A 335 -21.67 -10.99 -15.68
N GLY A 336 -20.67 -10.65 -14.87
CA GLY A 336 -20.54 -11.03 -13.46
C GLY A 336 -20.45 -12.54 -13.27
N ASN A 337 -19.78 -13.24 -14.19
CA ASN A 337 -19.56 -14.69 -14.12
C ASN A 337 -18.12 -15.06 -13.76
N LEU A 338 -17.15 -14.19 -14.04
CA LEU A 338 -15.77 -14.35 -13.61
C LEU A 338 -15.42 -13.31 -12.54
N LEU A 339 -14.57 -13.70 -11.59
CA LEU A 339 -13.99 -12.84 -10.56
C LEU A 339 -12.47 -13.00 -10.59
N ALA A 340 -11.76 -11.96 -10.98
CA ALA A 340 -10.30 -11.85 -10.92
C ALA A 340 -9.85 -11.22 -9.59
N PHE A 341 -8.74 -11.71 -9.04
CA PHE A 341 -8.12 -11.18 -7.82
C PHE A 341 -6.68 -11.67 -7.66
N TYR A 342 -5.94 -11.07 -6.73
CA TYR A 342 -4.63 -11.57 -6.34
C TYR A 342 -4.69 -12.37 -5.05
N VAL A 343 -3.83 -13.39 -4.96
CA VAL A 343 -3.42 -13.97 -3.66
C VAL A 343 -2.01 -13.48 -3.35
N ASN A 344 -1.82 -12.96 -2.13
CA ASN A 344 -0.55 -12.45 -1.63
C ASN A 344 -0.38 -12.82 -0.14
N GLY A 345 0.81 -13.26 0.27
CA GLY A 345 1.20 -13.47 1.66
C GLY A 345 2.66 -13.10 1.85
N ASP A 346 3.17 -13.03 3.09
CA ASP A 346 4.54 -12.53 3.33
C ASP A 346 5.61 -13.30 2.56
N ARG A 347 5.37 -14.59 2.32
CA ARG A 347 6.24 -15.53 1.58
C ARG A 347 5.79 -15.78 0.13
N SER A 348 4.79 -15.05 -0.38
CA SER A 348 4.20 -15.25 -1.71
C SER A 348 3.79 -13.92 -2.37
N PRO A 349 4.47 -13.47 -3.45
CA PRO A 349 4.10 -12.27 -4.21
C PRO A 349 2.68 -12.36 -4.80
N ASN A 350 2.18 -11.25 -5.34
CA ASN A 350 0.92 -11.22 -6.09
C ASN A 350 0.91 -12.32 -7.16
N ASN A 351 0.01 -13.29 -7.01
CA ASN A 351 -0.33 -14.26 -8.06
C ASN A 351 -1.75 -13.97 -8.52
N LEU A 352 -1.98 -13.82 -9.83
CA LEU A 352 -3.30 -13.53 -10.39
C LEU A 352 -4.12 -14.81 -10.45
N PHE A 353 -5.36 -14.75 -9.99
CA PHE A 353 -6.35 -15.82 -10.07
C PHE A 353 -7.60 -15.33 -10.80
N VAL A 354 -8.29 -16.25 -11.48
CA VAL A 354 -9.67 -16.06 -11.94
C VAL A 354 -10.53 -17.20 -11.40
N TYR A 355 -11.67 -16.85 -10.82
CA TYR A 355 -12.69 -17.77 -10.32
C TYR A 355 -13.95 -17.68 -11.18
N ASP A 356 -14.36 -18.78 -11.79
CA ASP A 356 -15.65 -18.88 -12.49
C ASP A 356 -16.76 -19.17 -11.47
N LEU A 357 -17.65 -18.19 -11.30
CA LEU A 357 -18.73 -18.21 -10.33
C LEU A 357 -19.84 -19.21 -10.70
N ARG A 358 -19.87 -19.71 -11.95
CA ARG A 358 -20.80 -20.74 -12.43
C ARG A 358 -20.25 -22.14 -12.16
N SER A 359 -19.08 -22.47 -12.73
CA SER A 359 -18.46 -23.80 -12.56
C SER A 359 -17.78 -24.01 -11.21
N LYS A 360 -17.61 -22.94 -10.41
CA LYS A 360 -16.85 -22.91 -9.14
C LYS A 360 -15.38 -23.30 -9.30
N LYS A 361 -14.84 -23.22 -10.51
CA LYS A 361 -13.43 -23.50 -10.82
C LYS A 361 -12.56 -22.29 -10.50
N LEU A 362 -11.49 -22.50 -9.74
CA LEU A 362 -10.42 -21.53 -9.50
C LEU A 362 -9.23 -21.84 -10.42
N ASN A 363 -8.82 -20.88 -11.24
CA ASN A 363 -7.61 -20.94 -12.07
C ASN A 363 -6.56 -20.00 -11.47
N GLN A 364 -5.37 -20.51 -11.15
CA GLN A 364 -4.19 -19.67 -10.95
C GLN A 364 -3.58 -19.36 -12.32
N LEU A 365 -3.40 -18.07 -12.64
CA LEU A 365 -2.94 -17.61 -13.95
C LEU A 365 -1.45 -17.26 -13.97
N THR A 366 -0.87 -16.83 -12.84
CA THR A 366 0.56 -16.54 -12.73
C THR A 366 1.21 -17.27 -11.55
N GLN A 367 2.51 -17.55 -11.66
CA GLN A 367 3.36 -17.99 -10.56
C GLN A 367 4.56 -17.04 -10.48
N SER A 368 4.42 -15.99 -9.68
CA SER A 368 5.24 -14.78 -9.77
C SER A 368 6.56 -14.87 -8.97
N LEU A 369 6.64 -15.73 -7.96
CA LEU A 369 7.89 -15.97 -7.21
C LEU A 369 8.94 -16.62 -8.11
N ASN A 370 10.20 -16.17 -8.04
CA ASN A 370 11.29 -16.82 -8.77
C ASN A 370 11.38 -18.30 -8.38
N LYS A 371 11.36 -19.19 -9.40
CA LYS A 371 11.40 -20.65 -9.27
C LYS A 371 12.67 -21.18 -8.59
N GLU A 372 13.73 -20.39 -8.52
CA GLU A 372 14.96 -20.74 -7.80
C GLU A 372 14.87 -20.56 -6.28
N ILE A 373 13.86 -19.81 -5.81
CA ILE A 373 13.57 -19.54 -4.39
C ILE A 373 12.54 -20.55 -3.88
N ASP A 374 12.91 -21.31 -2.86
CA ASP A 374 11.97 -22.10 -2.08
C ASP A 374 11.28 -21.15 -1.09
N ALA A 375 9.95 -21.05 -1.16
CA ALA A 375 9.19 -20.27 -0.20
C ALA A 375 9.44 -20.72 1.26
N ASN A 376 9.92 -21.94 1.50
CA ASN A 376 10.30 -22.44 2.83
C ASN A 376 11.61 -21.88 3.38
N ASP A 377 12.41 -21.17 2.58
CA ASP A 377 13.57 -20.40 3.03
C ASP A 377 13.24 -18.92 3.33
N LEU A 378 12.01 -18.48 3.02
CA LEU A 378 11.43 -17.18 3.37
C LEU A 378 10.69 -17.21 4.74
N VAL A 379 10.38 -16.03 5.30
CA VAL A 379 9.78 -15.90 6.65
C VAL A 379 8.37 -15.29 6.62
N GLU A 380 7.47 -15.72 7.51
CA GLU A 380 6.21 -15.01 7.74
C GLU A 380 6.51 -13.70 8.49
N ALA A 381 5.63 -12.70 8.36
CA ALA A 381 5.67 -11.48 9.16
C ALA A 381 4.65 -11.54 10.31
N GLU A 382 5.04 -11.00 11.46
CA GLU A 382 4.23 -10.91 12.67
C GLU A 382 3.79 -9.46 12.87
N VAL A 383 2.52 -9.23 13.23
CA VAL A 383 2.09 -7.93 13.75
C VAL A 383 2.56 -7.84 15.20
N VAL A 384 3.41 -6.87 15.51
CA VAL A 384 3.96 -6.64 16.85
C VAL A 384 3.62 -5.23 17.32
N ARG A 385 3.60 -5.06 18.64
CA ARG A 385 3.21 -3.82 19.31
C ARG A 385 4.18 -3.54 20.47
N PHE A 386 4.63 -2.30 20.60
CA PHE A 386 5.49 -1.85 21.70
C PHE A 386 5.04 -0.47 22.19
N LYS A 387 5.43 -0.08 23.41
CA LYS A 387 5.13 1.25 23.94
C LYS A 387 6.25 2.23 23.60
N SER A 388 5.86 3.41 23.13
CA SER A 388 6.75 4.54 22.92
C SER A 388 7.05 5.30 24.23
N PHE A 389 7.86 6.35 24.14
CA PHE A 389 8.35 7.18 25.25
C PHE A 389 7.24 7.77 26.14
N ASP A 390 6.06 8.01 25.58
CA ASP A 390 4.86 8.55 26.25
C ASP A 390 3.81 7.47 26.56
N GLY A 391 4.13 6.20 26.31
CA GLY A 391 3.24 5.06 26.56
C GLY A 391 2.24 4.76 25.44
N VAL A 392 2.21 5.55 24.35
CA VAL A 392 1.44 5.24 23.14
C VAL A 392 1.90 3.89 22.57
N GLU A 393 0.95 3.04 22.19
CA GLU A 393 1.27 1.73 21.60
C GLU A 393 1.49 1.87 20.09
N ILE A 394 2.69 1.53 19.65
CA ILE A 394 3.14 1.60 18.26
C ILE A 394 3.00 0.21 17.61
N PRO A 395 2.09 0.04 16.64
CA PRO A 395 2.02 -1.18 15.84
C PRO A 395 3.19 -1.24 14.85
N SER A 396 3.56 -2.44 14.41
CA SER A 396 4.64 -2.65 13.43
C SER A 396 4.55 -4.04 12.79
N ILE A 397 5.15 -4.18 11.61
CA ILE A 397 5.27 -5.46 10.89
C ILE A 397 6.69 -5.98 11.07
N PHE A 398 6.85 -7.13 11.72
CA PHE A 398 8.15 -7.69 12.09
C PHE A 398 8.47 -8.98 11.33
N LEU A 399 9.66 -9.06 10.74
CA LEU A 399 10.20 -10.25 10.10
C LEU A 399 11.41 -10.75 10.89
N LYS A 400 11.23 -11.88 11.59
CA LYS A 400 12.32 -12.58 12.28
C LYS A 400 13.08 -13.49 11.31
N PRO A 401 14.41 -13.33 11.13
CA PRO A 401 15.16 -14.17 10.21
C PRO A 401 15.37 -15.58 10.78
N LYS A 402 15.27 -16.59 9.91
CA LYS A 402 15.57 -17.99 10.27
C LYS A 402 17.00 -18.11 10.82
N GLY A 403 17.11 -18.75 11.98
CA GLY A 403 18.35 -18.92 12.72
C GLY A 403 18.57 -17.91 13.86
N ALA A 404 17.78 -16.84 13.98
CA ALA A 404 17.88 -15.90 15.11
C ALA A 404 17.43 -16.54 16.43
N SER A 405 18.33 -16.57 17.41
CA SER A 405 18.11 -17.18 18.72
C SER A 405 18.91 -16.46 19.82
N LEU A 406 18.64 -16.77 21.10
CA LEU A 406 19.38 -16.16 22.22
C LEU A 406 20.89 -16.47 22.18
N THR A 407 21.31 -17.54 21.50
CA THR A 407 22.71 -17.93 21.29
C THR A 407 23.25 -17.52 19.91
N ASN A 408 22.43 -16.91 19.06
CA ASN A 408 22.82 -16.41 17.73
C ASN A 408 22.11 -15.08 17.46
N LYS A 409 22.68 -14.00 18.03
CA LYS A 409 22.14 -12.64 17.89
C LYS A 409 22.34 -12.08 16.49
N VAL A 410 21.25 -11.61 15.89
CA VAL A 410 21.25 -11.03 14.54
C VAL A 410 21.26 -9.49 14.58
N PRO A 411 21.81 -8.83 13.54
CA PRO A 411 21.59 -7.40 13.34
C PRO A 411 20.12 -7.12 12.96
N ALA A 412 19.70 -5.86 13.08
CA ALA A 412 18.34 -5.45 12.73
C ALA A 412 18.29 -4.12 11.96
N VAL A 413 17.15 -3.88 11.32
CA VAL A 413 16.82 -2.66 10.58
C VAL A 413 15.42 -2.21 10.99
N VAL A 414 15.29 -0.96 11.45
CA VAL A 414 14.01 -0.25 11.50
C VAL A 414 13.75 0.33 10.11
N PHE A 415 12.66 -0.08 9.46
CA PHE A 415 12.23 0.46 8.18
C PHE A 415 11.04 1.41 8.41
N VAL A 416 11.20 2.68 8.03
CA VAL A 416 10.12 3.68 8.10
C VAL A 416 9.46 3.81 6.72
N HIS A 417 8.13 3.78 6.67
CA HIS A 417 7.39 3.86 5.41
C HIS A 417 7.36 5.28 4.82
N GLY A 418 7.18 5.37 3.50
CA GLY A 418 6.78 6.62 2.84
C GLY A 418 5.41 7.08 3.34
N GLY A 419 5.13 8.38 3.25
CA GLY A 419 4.05 8.99 4.04
C GLY A 419 4.07 10.52 3.96
N PRO A 420 3.80 11.24 5.07
CA PRO A 420 3.72 10.74 6.46
C PRO A 420 2.59 9.74 6.73
N GLY A 421 1.36 10.01 6.27
CA GLY A 421 0.17 9.17 6.49
C GLY A 421 0.13 7.74 5.90
N GLY A 422 1.26 7.14 5.56
CA GLY A 422 1.38 5.80 4.98
C GLY A 422 1.15 4.65 5.98
N GLN A 423 1.48 3.42 5.57
CA GLN A 423 1.41 2.25 6.45
C GLN A 423 2.27 1.09 5.91
N THR A 424 3.10 0.49 6.75
CA THR A 424 3.65 -0.86 6.53
C THR A 424 2.56 -1.91 6.77
N ARG A 425 2.34 -2.79 5.78
CA ARG A 425 1.33 -3.86 5.79
C ARG A 425 1.94 -5.25 5.61
N ARG A 426 1.18 -6.30 5.96
CA ARG A 426 1.53 -7.69 5.63
C ARG A 426 1.33 -7.99 4.15
N GLY A 427 2.22 -8.81 3.63
CA GLY A 427 2.36 -9.18 2.22
C GLY A 427 3.82 -9.24 1.79
N TYR A 428 4.08 -9.90 0.66
CA TYR A 428 5.44 -10.07 0.16
C TYR A 428 6.09 -8.74 -0.24
N ASN A 429 7.12 -8.33 0.51
CA ASN A 429 8.05 -7.27 0.14
C ASN A 429 9.43 -7.92 -0.17
N PRO A 430 9.97 -7.78 -1.39
CA PRO A 430 11.18 -8.48 -1.80
C PRO A 430 12.44 -7.97 -1.10
N LEU A 431 12.52 -6.69 -0.73
CA LEU A 431 13.63 -6.15 0.06
C LEU A 431 13.58 -6.68 1.50
N PHE A 432 12.40 -6.70 2.12
CA PHE A 432 12.24 -7.23 3.48
C PHE A 432 12.59 -8.72 3.54
N GLN A 433 12.14 -9.52 2.56
CA GLN A 433 12.49 -10.94 2.47
C GLN A 433 13.97 -11.16 2.11
N TYR A 434 14.59 -10.29 1.31
CA TYR A 434 16.03 -10.35 1.03
C TYR A 434 16.86 -10.04 2.28
N LEU A 435 16.51 -8.99 3.03
CA LEU A 435 17.12 -8.65 4.32
C LEU A 435 16.98 -9.81 5.32
N ALA A 436 15.78 -10.37 5.48
CA ALA A 436 15.52 -11.54 6.33
C ALA A 436 16.31 -12.78 5.88
N ASN A 437 16.40 -13.03 4.57
CA ASN A 437 17.23 -14.11 4.04
C ASN A 437 18.72 -13.88 4.30
N LYS A 438 19.23 -12.64 4.19
CA LYS A 438 20.60 -12.25 4.56
C LYS A 438 20.83 -12.19 6.08
N GLY A 439 19.81 -12.47 6.90
CA GLY A 439 19.94 -12.61 8.35
C GLY A 439 19.74 -11.33 9.15
N TYR A 440 19.08 -10.32 8.60
CA TYR A 440 18.59 -9.17 9.35
C TYR A 440 17.21 -9.44 9.93
N ALA A 441 16.95 -8.95 11.14
CA ALA A 441 15.57 -8.68 11.55
C ALA A 441 15.09 -7.36 10.94
N VAL A 442 13.87 -7.35 10.40
CA VAL A 442 13.27 -6.16 9.80
C VAL A 442 12.04 -5.80 10.61
N LEU A 443 11.99 -4.57 11.12
CA LEU A 443 10.81 -4.00 11.75
C LEU A 443 10.33 -2.83 10.89
N GLY A 444 9.32 -3.09 10.07
CA GLY A 444 8.61 -2.03 9.37
C GLY A 444 7.68 -1.33 10.35
N ILE A 445 8.12 -0.17 10.86
CA ILE A 445 7.39 0.57 11.87
C ILE A 445 6.13 1.20 11.27
N ASN A 446 5.08 1.32 12.09
CA ASN A 446 3.95 2.20 11.85
C ASN A 446 3.92 3.22 13.01
N ASN A 447 4.77 4.25 12.93
CA ASN A 447 4.85 5.34 13.92
C ASN A 447 3.52 6.11 14.01
N ARG A 448 3.33 6.90 15.06
CA ARG A 448 2.18 7.82 15.13
C ARG A 448 2.13 8.66 13.84
N GLY A 449 0.94 8.80 13.25
CA GLY A 449 0.74 9.25 11.86
C GLY A 449 0.34 8.16 10.86
N SER A 450 0.67 6.88 11.10
CA SER A 450 0.31 5.82 10.14
C SER A 450 -1.19 5.62 10.00
N SER A 451 -1.67 5.48 8.76
CA SER A 451 -3.07 5.14 8.48
C SER A 451 -3.41 3.68 8.85
N GLY A 452 -4.69 3.39 9.07
CA GLY A 452 -5.16 2.03 9.43
C GLY A 452 -5.26 1.72 10.91
N TYR A 453 -4.90 2.66 11.78
CA TYR A 453 -4.94 2.52 13.25
C TYR A 453 -5.91 3.49 13.93
N GLY A 454 -6.79 4.11 13.13
CA GLY A 454 -7.80 5.06 13.59
C GLY A 454 -7.36 6.52 13.50
N LYS A 455 -8.35 7.41 13.44
CA LYS A 455 -8.24 8.87 13.38
C LYS A 455 -7.27 9.44 14.42
N THR A 456 -7.38 9.01 15.67
CA THR A 456 -6.57 9.51 16.79
C THR A 456 -5.10 9.15 16.65
N PHE A 457 -4.79 7.98 16.06
CA PHE A 457 -3.41 7.59 15.75
C PHE A 457 -2.90 8.25 14.46
N TYR A 458 -3.80 8.52 13.51
CA TYR A 458 -3.49 9.16 12.23
C TYR A 458 -3.16 10.66 12.37
N THR A 459 -3.86 11.42 13.21
CA THR A 459 -3.57 12.85 13.49
C THR A 459 -2.56 13.07 14.62
N ALA A 460 -1.72 12.06 14.90
CA ALA A 460 -0.85 12.09 16.07
C ALA A 460 0.52 12.74 15.81
N ASP A 461 0.93 12.84 14.54
CA ASP A 461 2.14 13.52 14.07
C ASP A 461 1.91 14.92 13.46
N ASP A 462 0.65 15.33 13.26
CA ASP A 462 0.27 16.71 12.89
C ASP A 462 1.06 17.75 13.72
N GLY A 463 1.83 18.60 13.04
CA GLY A 463 2.68 19.64 13.64
C GLY A 463 3.91 19.14 14.41
N LYS A 464 4.30 17.86 14.26
CA LYS A 464 5.31 17.18 15.12
C LYS A 464 6.34 16.34 14.37
N HIS A 465 6.37 16.31 13.05
CA HIS A 465 7.38 15.53 12.32
C HIS A 465 8.81 15.85 12.79
N GLY A 466 9.65 14.83 12.92
CA GLY A 466 10.99 14.95 13.52
C GLY A 466 11.03 15.09 15.05
N ARG A 467 9.89 15.25 15.74
CA ARG A 467 9.78 15.32 17.20
C ARG A 467 9.20 14.02 17.80
N GLU A 468 7.92 13.95 18.13
CA GLU A 468 7.29 12.75 18.72
C GLU A 468 7.37 11.48 17.82
N PRO A 469 7.13 11.53 16.49
CA PRO A 469 7.24 10.35 15.62
C PRO A 469 8.69 9.86 15.47
N LEU A 470 9.67 10.74 15.71
CA LEU A 470 11.08 10.34 15.79
C LEU A 470 11.36 9.51 17.03
N TRP A 471 10.75 9.84 18.16
CA TRP A 471 10.88 9.02 19.36
C TRP A 471 10.24 7.63 19.20
N ASP A 472 9.14 7.50 18.45
CA ASP A 472 8.60 6.17 18.09
C ASP A 472 9.64 5.32 17.32
N CYS A 473 10.36 5.95 16.39
CA CYS A 473 11.45 5.30 15.66
C CYS A 473 12.63 4.93 16.58
N VAL A 474 12.95 5.75 17.59
CA VAL A 474 13.97 5.43 18.59
C VAL A 474 13.53 4.26 19.48
N GLU A 475 12.28 4.25 19.96
CA GLU A 475 11.79 3.14 20.80
C GLU A 475 11.56 1.84 20.03
N ALA A 476 11.38 1.88 18.71
CA ALA A 476 11.48 0.69 17.86
C ALA A 476 12.86 0.01 17.95
N LYS A 477 13.95 0.76 18.16
CA LYS A 477 15.27 0.18 18.48
C LYS A 477 15.26 -0.45 19.88
N THR A 478 14.70 0.22 20.88
CA THR A 478 14.59 -0.29 22.26
C THR A 478 13.84 -1.62 22.29
N TYR A 479 12.69 -1.69 21.60
CA TYR A 479 11.91 -2.90 21.43
C TYR A 479 12.70 -4.01 20.73
N LEU A 480 13.37 -3.72 19.60
CA LEU A 480 14.22 -4.71 18.92
C LEU A 480 15.30 -5.26 19.86
N ALA A 481 16.00 -4.40 20.59
CA ALA A 481 17.03 -4.79 21.56
C ALA A 481 16.47 -5.67 22.70
N SER A 482 15.23 -5.45 23.15
CA SER A 482 14.61 -6.22 24.23
C SER A 482 14.31 -7.68 23.86
N LEU A 483 14.25 -8.02 22.57
CA LEU A 483 13.94 -9.38 22.09
C LEU A 483 15.04 -10.41 22.42
N GLY A 484 16.23 -9.99 22.86
CA GLY A 484 17.32 -10.86 23.33
C GLY A 484 18.06 -11.66 22.25
N TYR A 485 17.43 -11.94 21.10
CA TYR A 485 18.04 -12.50 19.90
C TYR A 485 18.42 -11.45 18.84
N ILE A 486 18.21 -10.17 19.14
CA ILE A 486 18.77 -9.04 18.39
C ILE A 486 20.03 -8.54 19.12
N ASP A 487 20.96 -7.99 18.35
CA ASP A 487 22.15 -7.31 18.86
C ASP A 487 21.95 -5.78 18.92
N PRO A 488 21.98 -5.14 20.11
CA PRO A 488 21.64 -3.72 20.27
C PRO A 488 22.64 -2.77 19.58
N ASP A 489 23.88 -3.20 19.37
CA ASP A 489 24.94 -2.40 18.74
C ASP A 489 24.93 -2.52 17.20
N ARG A 490 24.10 -3.42 16.67
CA ARG A 490 24.00 -3.74 15.23
C ARG A 490 22.59 -3.47 14.68
N ILE A 491 22.02 -2.32 15.06
CA ILE A 491 20.72 -1.83 14.56
C ILE A 491 20.91 -0.57 13.69
N GLY A 492 20.41 -0.62 12.45
CA GLY A 492 20.32 0.51 11.53
C GLY A 492 18.88 1.03 11.35
N ILE A 493 18.75 2.17 10.68
CA ILE A 493 17.46 2.73 10.23
C ILE A 493 17.51 2.96 8.71
N MET A 494 16.37 2.77 8.05
CA MET A 494 16.20 3.17 6.65
C MET A 494 14.75 3.52 6.34
N GLY A 495 14.51 4.19 5.22
CA GLY A 495 13.16 4.43 4.72
C GLY A 495 13.17 5.20 3.41
N GLY A 496 11.99 5.29 2.79
CA GLY A 496 11.81 6.03 1.54
C GLY A 496 10.87 7.22 1.69
N SER A 497 11.10 8.31 0.96
CA SER A 497 10.25 9.52 1.01
C SER A 497 10.20 10.09 2.43
N TYR A 498 9.03 10.20 3.06
CA TYR A 498 8.94 10.53 4.51
C TYR A 498 9.79 9.60 5.40
N GLY A 499 9.92 8.31 5.06
CA GLY A 499 10.82 7.40 5.77
C GLY A 499 12.31 7.71 5.58
N GLY A 500 12.67 8.33 4.45
CA GLY A 500 14.00 8.86 4.18
C GLY A 500 14.27 10.11 5.04
N TYR A 501 13.30 11.04 5.06
CA TYR A 501 13.29 12.16 6.01
C TYR A 501 13.47 11.68 7.46
N MET A 502 12.72 10.67 7.89
CA MET A 502 12.82 10.12 9.25
C MET A 502 14.18 9.45 9.52
N THR A 503 14.81 8.86 8.50
CA THR A 503 16.19 8.33 8.59
C THR A 503 17.20 9.47 8.78
N LEU A 504 17.11 10.54 7.99
CA LEU A 504 17.96 11.72 8.11
C LEU A 504 17.75 12.43 9.46
N ALA A 505 16.49 12.59 9.89
CA ALA A 505 16.10 13.18 11.17
C ALA A 505 16.62 12.37 12.36
N ALA A 506 16.60 11.04 12.28
CA ALA A 506 17.21 10.18 13.29
C ALA A 506 18.73 10.40 13.38
N LEU A 507 19.45 10.44 12.25
CA LEU A 507 20.90 10.68 12.27
C LEU A 507 21.28 12.12 12.67
N ALA A 508 20.44 13.12 12.40
CA ALA A 508 20.70 14.52 12.72
C ALA A 508 20.32 14.87 14.17
N PHE A 509 19.13 14.49 14.63
CA PHE A 509 18.58 14.90 15.93
C PHE A 509 18.81 13.86 17.04
N ARG A 510 19.08 12.59 16.69
CA ARG A 510 19.38 11.50 17.63
C ARG A 510 20.60 10.70 17.16
N PRO A 511 21.77 11.34 16.90
CA PRO A 511 22.89 10.72 16.19
C PRO A 511 23.38 9.40 16.78
N GLU A 512 23.32 9.22 18.10
CA GLU A 512 23.74 7.99 18.78
C GLU A 512 22.67 6.88 18.84
N ALA A 513 21.47 7.11 18.31
CA ALA A 513 20.42 6.09 18.27
C ALA A 513 20.80 4.94 17.34
N PHE A 514 21.13 5.20 16.09
CA PHE A 514 21.38 4.17 15.07
C PHE A 514 22.85 4.03 14.68
N LYS A 515 23.24 2.84 14.24
CA LYS A 515 24.62 2.55 13.83
C LYS A 515 24.94 3.04 12.41
N VAL A 516 23.92 3.09 11.55
CA VAL A 516 23.96 3.42 10.11
C VAL A 516 22.56 3.88 9.68
N GLY A 517 22.50 4.77 8.68
CA GLY A 517 21.25 5.17 8.02
C GLY A 517 21.28 4.92 6.51
N ILE A 518 20.15 4.56 5.92
CA ILE A 518 19.94 4.55 4.46
C ILE A 518 18.70 5.37 4.12
N ASP A 519 18.94 6.51 3.49
CA ASP A 519 17.94 7.41 2.94
C ASP A 519 17.65 7.07 1.47
N ILE A 520 16.37 7.02 1.11
CA ILE A 520 15.90 6.72 -0.25
C ILE A 520 14.94 7.85 -0.64
N PHE A 521 15.40 8.79 -1.47
CA PHE A 521 14.67 9.99 -1.90
C PHE A 521 13.90 10.67 -0.75
N GLY A 522 14.59 10.94 0.37
CA GLY A 522 14.03 11.60 1.54
C GLY A 522 14.11 13.12 1.48
N VAL A 523 13.10 13.78 2.08
CA VAL A 523 13.12 15.24 2.25
C VAL A 523 14.23 15.61 3.24
N SER A 524 15.10 16.55 2.89
CA SER A 524 16.10 17.10 3.82
C SER A 524 15.77 18.54 4.25
N ASN A 525 14.97 19.26 3.45
CA ASN A 525 14.52 20.63 3.66
C ASN A 525 12.99 20.78 3.45
N TRP A 526 12.21 20.73 4.53
CA TRP A 526 10.76 20.92 4.48
C TRP A 526 10.35 22.26 3.89
N VAL A 527 11.06 23.35 4.19
CA VAL A 527 10.72 24.69 3.69
C VAL A 527 10.72 24.70 2.17
N ARG A 528 11.81 24.19 1.54
CA ARG A 528 11.87 24.05 0.08
C ARG A 528 10.79 23.10 -0.42
N THR A 529 10.64 21.92 0.17
CA THR A 529 9.68 20.92 -0.30
C THR A 529 8.24 21.48 -0.30
N LEU A 530 7.84 22.22 0.73
CA LEU A 530 6.52 22.83 0.87
C LEU A 530 6.33 24.06 -0.05
N GLU A 531 7.38 24.85 -0.27
CA GLU A 531 7.40 25.93 -1.27
C GLU A 531 7.35 25.37 -2.72
N SER A 532 7.92 24.18 -2.96
CA SER A 532 8.12 23.57 -4.29
C SER A 532 7.09 22.49 -4.66
N ILE A 533 6.01 22.31 -3.87
CA ILE A 533 4.94 21.34 -4.11
C ILE A 533 4.48 21.39 -5.58
N PRO A 534 4.42 20.24 -6.31
CA PRO A 534 3.96 20.20 -7.69
C PRO A 534 2.59 20.86 -7.85
N PRO A 535 2.35 21.66 -8.91
CA PRO A 535 1.11 22.42 -9.05
C PRO A 535 -0.16 21.58 -8.90
N TYR A 536 -0.16 20.35 -9.42
CA TYR A 536 -1.28 19.41 -9.39
C TYR A 536 -1.62 18.84 -7.98
N TRP A 537 -0.93 19.28 -6.93
CA TRP A 537 -1.27 19.06 -5.53
C TRP A 537 -1.93 20.29 -4.86
N GLU A 538 -2.31 21.32 -5.62
CA GLU A 538 -2.91 22.56 -5.09
C GLU A 538 -4.12 22.29 -4.18
N ALA A 539 -4.97 21.31 -4.56
CA ALA A 539 -6.12 20.91 -3.76
C ALA A 539 -5.72 20.43 -2.35
N GLN A 540 -4.59 19.71 -2.23
CA GLN A 540 -4.03 19.15 -1.01
C GLN A 540 -3.06 20.11 -0.28
N ARG A 541 -2.64 21.23 -0.88
CA ARG A 541 -1.62 22.14 -0.29
C ARG A 541 -1.95 22.53 1.16
N LYS A 542 -3.20 22.88 1.44
CA LYS A 542 -3.65 23.25 2.80
C LYS A 542 -3.63 22.08 3.79
N ALA A 543 -3.86 20.86 3.30
CA ALA A 543 -3.76 19.65 4.11
C ALA A 543 -2.31 19.36 4.51
N LEU A 544 -1.40 19.40 3.54
CA LEU A 544 0.04 19.26 3.79
C LEU A 544 0.57 20.35 4.74
N TYR A 545 0.04 21.57 4.69
CA TYR A 545 0.42 22.64 5.63
C TYR A 545 -0.19 22.48 7.03
N ALA A 546 -1.30 21.74 7.17
CA ALA A 546 -1.89 21.44 8.48
C ALA A 546 -1.19 20.25 9.17
N GLU A 547 -0.78 19.26 8.37
CA GLU A 547 -0.01 18.09 8.79
C GLU A 547 1.45 18.49 9.10
N ILE A 548 2.15 19.08 8.11
CA ILE A 548 3.60 19.30 8.17
C ILE A 548 3.97 20.69 8.71
N GLY A 549 3.13 21.70 8.49
CA GLY A 549 3.36 23.11 8.84
C GLY A 549 3.34 24.04 7.62
N ASP A 550 3.04 25.32 7.84
CA ASP A 550 2.97 26.34 6.79
C ASP A 550 4.35 26.98 6.52
N PRO A 551 4.88 26.95 5.28
CA PRO A 551 6.23 27.45 4.96
C PRO A 551 6.43 28.97 5.16
N VAL A 552 5.35 29.73 5.38
CA VAL A 552 5.38 31.16 5.71
C VAL A 552 5.21 31.39 7.21
N LYS A 553 4.25 30.71 7.87
CA LYS A 553 3.97 30.92 9.30
C LYS A 553 4.91 30.15 10.23
N ASP A 554 5.14 28.87 9.92
CA ASP A 554 5.82 27.91 10.78
C ASP A 554 7.28 27.71 10.35
N LYS A 555 7.83 28.66 9.59
CA LYS A 555 9.14 28.57 8.92
C LYS A 555 10.29 28.24 9.88
N GLU A 556 10.25 28.74 11.11
CA GLU A 556 11.25 28.43 12.14
C GLU A 556 11.17 26.96 12.58
N PHE A 557 9.96 26.44 12.86
CA PHE A 557 9.73 25.02 13.16
C PHE A 557 10.14 24.12 11.99
N LEU A 558 9.83 24.50 10.76
CA LEU A 558 10.20 23.76 9.55
C LEU A 558 11.72 23.76 9.32
N ILE A 559 12.46 24.80 9.76
CA ILE A 559 13.92 24.81 9.78
C ILE A 559 14.47 23.89 10.89
N GLU A 560 13.97 24.00 12.13
CA GLU A 560 14.37 23.14 13.26
C GLU A 560 14.20 21.64 12.96
N THR A 561 13.13 21.28 12.25
CA THR A 561 12.77 19.90 11.93
C THR A 561 13.33 19.40 10.60
N SER A 562 14.06 20.23 9.84
CA SER A 562 14.69 19.88 8.57
C SER A 562 16.15 19.39 8.76
N PRO A 563 16.46 18.11 8.46
CA PRO A 563 17.79 17.53 8.66
C PRO A 563 18.94 18.29 7.98
N LEU A 564 18.69 18.99 6.86
CA LEU A 564 19.72 19.71 6.12
C LEU A 564 20.44 20.78 6.96
N PHE A 565 19.70 21.63 7.68
CA PHE A 565 20.30 22.68 8.53
C PHE A 565 21.04 22.10 9.74
N HIS A 566 20.71 20.86 10.10
CA HIS A 566 21.30 20.10 11.20
C HIS A 566 22.28 19.02 10.74
N ALA A 567 22.63 18.96 9.44
CA ALA A 567 23.48 17.93 8.85
C ALA A 567 24.85 17.81 9.52
N LYS A 568 25.35 18.89 10.13
CA LYS A 568 26.56 18.92 10.98
C LYS A 568 26.53 17.95 12.18
N HIS A 569 25.36 17.39 12.52
CA HIS A 569 25.20 16.42 13.60
C HIS A 569 25.18 14.95 13.12
N ILE A 570 25.08 14.71 11.80
CA ILE A 570 25.13 13.35 11.23
C ILE A 570 26.56 12.81 11.33
N ARG A 571 26.82 12.03 12.39
CA ARG A 571 28.13 11.43 12.72
C ARG A 571 28.22 9.92 12.44
N LYS A 572 27.23 9.34 11.77
CA LYS A 572 27.17 7.91 11.42
C LYS A 572 27.25 7.73 9.90
N PRO A 573 27.61 6.53 9.40
CA PRO A 573 27.59 6.24 7.96
C PRO A 573 26.17 6.43 7.39
N LEU A 574 26.10 7.09 6.23
CA LEU A 574 24.86 7.40 5.52
C LEU A 574 24.98 6.94 4.05
N MET A 575 24.01 6.18 3.57
CA MET A 575 23.77 6.00 2.14
C MET A 575 22.56 6.84 1.74
N VAL A 576 22.64 7.52 0.59
CA VAL A 576 21.52 8.24 -0.04
C VAL A 576 21.28 7.64 -1.43
N ILE A 577 20.03 7.41 -1.80
CA ILE A 577 19.64 6.86 -3.11
C ILE A 577 18.52 7.72 -3.71
N GLN A 578 18.69 8.19 -4.95
CA GLN A 578 17.78 9.15 -5.58
C GLN A 578 17.45 8.78 -7.02
N GLY A 579 16.18 8.90 -7.42
CA GLY A 579 15.80 8.96 -8.84
C GLY A 579 15.96 10.39 -9.36
N LYS A 580 16.61 10.57 -10.51
CA LYS A 580 16.90 11.89 -11.09
C LYS A 580 15.64 12.64 -11.49
N ASN A 581 14.60 11.93 -11.92
CA ASN A 581 13.38 12.48 -12.48
C ASN A 581 12.26 12.61 -11.44
N ASP A 582 12.58 12.47 -10.14
CA ASP A 582 11.64 12.48 -9.03
C ASP A 582 10.91 13.84 -8.94
N PRO A 583 9.57 13.88 -9.13
CA PRO A 583 8.79 15.10 -9.09
C PRO A 583 8.29 15.45 -7.67
N ARG A 584 8.50 14.59 -6.67
CA ARG A 584 7.98 14.76 -5.30
C ARG A 584 9.06 15.17 -4.32
N VAL A 585 10.20 14.46 -4.36
CA VAL A 585 11.40 14.77 -3.58
C VAL A 585 12.52 14.99 -4.57
N ILE A 586 12.59 16.24 -5.04
CA ILE A 586 13.49 16.65 -6.13
C ILE A 586 14.95 16.38 -5.76
N LYS A 587 15.75 15.96 -6.76
CA LYS A 587 17.17 15.59 -6.60
C LYS A 587 18.02 16.55 -5.71
N PRO A 588 17.84 17.90 -5.73
CA PRO A 588 18.52 18.80 -4.81
C PRO A 588 18.37 18.50 -3.30
N GLU A 589 17.27 17.87 -2.87
CA GLU A 589 17.09 17.41 -1.48
C GLU A 589 18.17 16.39 -1.08
N SER A 590 18.51 15.48 -2.00
CA SER A 590 19.58 14.49 -1.85
C SER A 590 20.98 15.07 -2.10
N ASP A 591 21.16 15.96 -3.09
CA ASP A 591 22.47 16.54 -3.40
C ASP A 591 23.04 17.33 -2.21
N GLU A 592 22.23 18.23 -1.64
CA GLU A 592 22.67 19.15 -0.59
C GLU A 592 22.95 18.43 0.74
N ILE A 593 22.14 17.43 1.11
CA ILE A 593 22.40 16.64 2.32
C ILE A 593 23.68 15.81 2.16
N VAL A 594 23.93 15.23 0.98
CA VAL A 594 25.17 14.50 0.69
C VAL A 594 26.39 15.42 0.76
N GLU A 595 26.32 16.63 0.19
CA GLU A 595 27.40 17.61 0.31
C GLU A 595 27.61 18.12 1.73
N ALA A 596 26.53 18.33 2.49
CA ALA A 596 26.59 18.78 3.88
C ALA A 596 27.21 17.71 4.80
N VAL A 597 26.79 16.45 4.67
CA VAL A 597 27.29 15.35 5.50
C VAL A 597 28.71 14.93 5.13
N LYS A 598 29.13 15.02 3.86
CA LYS A 598 30.54 14.77 3.47
C LYS A 598 31.54 15.66 4.21
N LYS A 599 31.15 16.89 4.56
CA LYS A 599 31.98 17.84 5.35
C LYS A 599 32.23 17.33 6.79
N ASN A 600 31.47 16.36 7.27
CA ASN A 600 31.64 15.73 8.58
C ASN A 600 32.75 14.66 8.63
N GLN A 601 33.38 14.32 7.49
CA GLN A 601 34.38 13.25 7.37
C GLN A 601 33.85 11.85 7.77
N VAL A 602 32.54 11.64 7.70
CA VAL A 602 31.91 10.33 7.88
C VAL A 602 31.72 9.62 6.53
N PRO A 603 31.57 8.29 6.48
CA PRO A 603 31.31 7.59 5.23
C PRO A 603 29.94 7.99 4.65
N VAL A 604 29.95 8.56 3.45
CA VAL A 604 28.74 8.91 2.69
C VAL A 604 28.81 8.27 1.31
N GLU A 605 27.84 7.41 1.01
CA GLU A 605 27.67 6.80 -0.32
C GLU A 605 26.41 7.39 -0.97
N TYR A 606 26.49 7.76 -2.25
CA TYR A 606 25.38 8.40 -2.98
C TYR A 606 25.18 7.71 -4.32
N VAL A 607 23.94 7.28 -4.58
CA VAL A 607 23.55 6.57 -5.81
C VAL A 607 22.42 7.35 -6.48
N VAL A 608 22.61 7.70 -7.76
CA VAL A 608 21.60 8.39 -8.56
C VAL A 608 21.26 7.53 -9.77
N PHE A 609 19.97 7.32 -10.02
CA PHE A 609 19.48 6.68 -11.24
C PHE A 609 18.98 7.75 -12.21
N ASP A 610 19.66 7.88 -13.36
CA ASP A 610 19.32 8.87 -14.40
C ASP A 610 17.93 8.66 -15.03
N ASP A 611 17.38 7.45 -14.93
CA ASP A 611 16.22 6.97 -15.67
C ASP A 611 15.05 6.52 -14.76
N GLU A 612 15.02 6.98 -13.50
CA GLU A 612 13.96 6.70 -12.53
C GLU A 612 13.54 7.98 -11.78
N GLY A 613 12.36 7.95 -11.16
CA GLY A 613 11.83 9.03 -10.32
C GLY A 613 11.62 8.60 -8.85
N HIS A 614 10.41 8.79 -8.32
CA HIS A 614 10.07 8.52 -6.91
C HIS A 614 9.91 7.00 -6.57
N GLY A 615 10.84 6.19 -7.05
CA GLY A 615 10.81 4.73 -6.98
C GLY A 615 11.56 4.09 -8.16
N PHE A 616 11.93 2.82 -8.03
CA PHE A 616 12.70 2.09 -9.04
C PHE A 616 11.80 1.11 -9.79
N SER A 617 11.46 1.44 -11.04
CA SER A 617 10.56 0.65 -11.89
C SER A 617 11.26 -0.52 -12.58
N LYS A 618 12.56 -0.39 -12.88
CA LYS A 618 13.34 -1.36 -13.66
C LYS A 618 14.05 -2.37 -12.75
N LYS A 619 13.98 -3.66 -13.10
CA LYS A 619 14.65 -4.74 -12.36
C LYS A 619 16.16 -4.52 -12.22
N LYS A 620 16.84 -3.95 -13.23
CA LYS A 620 18.27 -3.58 -13.16
C LYS A 620 18.53 -2.59 -12.01
N ASN A 621 17.76 -1.51 -11.94
CA ASN A 621 17.94 -0.46 -10.94
C ASN A 621 17.49 -0.95 -9.55
N GLN A 622 16.47 -1.80 -9.48
CA GLN A 622 16.10 -2.53 -8.26
C GLN A 622 17.22 -3.47 -7.77
N ILE A 623 17.93 -4.18 -8.66
CA ILE A 623 19.09 -5.02 -8.30
C ILE A 623 20.21 -4.14 -7.74
N GLU A 624 20.58 -3.07 -8.44
CA GLU A 624 21.67 -2.19 -8.02
C GLU A 624 21.37 -1.47 -6.69
N ALA A 625 20.18 -0.90 -6.53
CA ALA A 625 19.77 -0.21 -5.30
C ALA A 625 19.73 -1.17 -4.11
N ASN A 626 18.99 -2.28 -4.22
CA ASN A 626 18.83 -3.22 -3.10
C ASN A 626 20.12 -4.01 -2.79
N GLY A 627 20.98 -4.24 -3.79
CA GLY A 627 22.32 -4.79 -3.61
C GLY A 627 23.20 -3.86 -2.76
N LYS A 628 23.39 -2.63 -3.23
CA LYS A 628 24.19 -1.60 -2.53
C LYS A 628 23.68 -1.30 -1.12
N MET A 629 22.35 -1.25 -0.91
CA MET A 629 21.79 -1.09 0.44
C MET A 629 22.20 -2.22 1.39
N VAL A 630 22.15 -3.48 0.93
CA VAL A 630 22.54 -4.63 1.76
C VAL A 630 24.05 -4.73 1.94
N GLU A 631 24.85 -4.37 0.94
CA GLU A 631 26.32 -4.25 1.07
C GLU A 631 26.71 -3.19 2.11
N PHE A 632 26.03 -2.03 2.09
CA PHE A 632 26.23 -0.94 3.06
C PHE A 632 25.84 -1.36 4.48
N LEU A 633 24.70 -2.06 4.62
CA LEU A 633 24.30 -2.63 5.91
C LEU A 633 25.27 -3.72 6.40
N ASP A 634 25.73 -4.63 5.53
CA ASP A 634 26.66 -5.71 5.92
C ASP A 634 28.01 -5.12 6.39
N LYS A 635 28.51 -4.09 5.69
CA LYS A 635 29.73 -3.33 6.02
C LYS A 635 29.73 -2.70 7.42
N TYR A 636 28.58 -2.21 7.90
CA TYR A 636 28.48 -1.50 9.20
C TYR A 636 27.76 -2.28 10.31
N LEU A 637 26.96 -3.29 9.98
CA LEU A 637 26.19 -4.13 10.91
C LEU A 637 26.66 -5.59 10.97
N LYS A 638 27.60 -6.02 10.13
CA LYS A 638 28.25 -7.35 10.18
C LYS A 638 29.79 -7.28 10.02
N PRO A 639 30.49 -6.38 10.74
CA PRO A 639 31.95 -6.29 10.63
C PRO A 639 32.61 -7.64 10.96
N GLY A 640 33.50 -8.10 10.08
CA GLY A 640 34.19 -9.39 10.19
C GLY A 640 33.69 -10.50 9.26
N LEU A 641 32.56 -10.31 8.57
CA LEU A 641 32.25 -11.13 7.38
C LEU A 641 33.05 -10.60 6.17
N PRO A 642 33.61 -11.49 5.32
CA PRO A 642 34.12 -11.06 4.02
C PRO A 642 32.95 -10.54 3.17
N ALA A 643 33.21 -9.50 2.37
CA ALA A 643 32.21 -8.98 1.44
C ALA A 643 31.69 -10.10 0.52
N ALA A 644 30.37 -10.13 0.32
CA ALA A 644 29.75 -11.09 -0.59
C ALA A 644 30.30 -10.91 -2.01
N LYS A 645 30.65 -12.02 -2.66
CA LYS A 645 30.97 -12.11 -4.08
C LYS A 645 29.75 -12.63 -4.85
#